data_AF-A0A6P0PVX6-F1
#
_entry.id   AF-A0A6P0PVX6-F1
#
_cell.length_a   1.000
_cell.length_b   1.000
_cell.length_c   1.000
_cell.angle_alpha   90.00
_cell.angle_beta   90.00
_cell.angle_gamma   90.00
#
_symmetry.space_group_name_H-M   'P 1'
#
loop_
_entity.id
_entity.type
_entity.pdbx_description
1 polymer ?
#
loop_
_entity_poly.entity_id
_entity_poly.type
_entity_poly.pdbx_seq_one_letter_code
_entity_poly.pdbx_strand_id
1 'polypeptide(L)'
;YQATKRLKDYGFVDDTERRVKVPLVRHWLLQHHSLRQEILKLETLDQDQSDPIYKLANVRYQQGQIQTALVLYQEVLQVNPNHFSALLALAEVYFQANNFRKAVELYRRVYPVKPVQSKEGFLRSLLNYGDQLIEQQAFTKAKKPFQQMLHIDPEDQLAQQKLEHIEAKIAAISKTPINPVHSTPNPTRLGIGKLAAGVAIISLVGVGFYNLSTPCATGEQKVFGITCVATNSSKTNTSQSISRGERSLFPRIDNNQNIDRATEAFQNANYSEAAKFFKEAWQANRNDPELLIYYNNARAHQQRQHPFTIAVVVPIDQDNDGAKETLRGVAQAQDQFNDSYGLNGRFLEIAIANDGNDQAKAKEIAQALVKEKSIVGVIGHESSKASEAALPVYDQAGLAMISSTSTSTDLSSQDINNNVFFRTAPSNQEFAKKLAKHVKTQAGLDKVVIFYDADSVYSKGFKQDFQTHFEQLGGKVVRDIKLNDPDLNITEELTRNLSQDQVKAAMLFPSTHYIDTAVDIAKANAHLNPNPNNRDQQGLKLFGGDTLYTKTILEEAGQEVEGLTMVVPWFREVPQAITFSTAANKRWGGHVNWVTATSFDATQAFIKALFKEADRKLVLQRLQNVNLVPSDTSGFSLEFTPKGERNDSKPVLVEVIKGKLKFVSEQDQEGIEKSP
;
A
#
# COMPACT_ATOMS: atom_id res chain seq x y z
N TYR A 1 -21.81 -50.52 -21.83
CA TYR A 1 -20.90 -51.35 -22.67
C TYR A 1 -19.90 -50.50 -23.45
N GLN A 2 -20.32 -49.48 -24.22
CA GLN A 2 -19.39 -48.64 -25.00
C GLN A 2 -18.43 -47.78 -24.14
N ALA A 3 -18.85 -47.33 -22.96
CA ALA A 3 -18.00 -46.55 -22.04
C ALA A 3 -16.85 -47.39 -21.44
N THR A 4 -17.16 -48.61 -20.97
CA THR A 4 -16.17 -49.52 -20.37
C THR A 4 -15.09 -49.94 -21.37
N LYS A 5 -15.50 -50.22 -22.61
CA LYS A 5 -14.57 -50.57 -23.70
C LYS A 5 -13.63 -49.41 -24.04
N ARG A 6 -14.15 -48.17 -24.15
CA ARG A 6 -13.31 -46.97 -24.31
C ARG A 6 -12.33 -46.78 -23.16
N LEU A 7 -12.77 -46.96 -21.92
CA LEU A 7 -11.90 -46.85 -20.74
C LEU A 7 -10.78 -47.91 -20.75
N LYS A 8 -11.05 -49.11 -21.27
CA LYS A 8 -10.02 -50.15 -21.47
C LYS A 8 -9.05 -49.79 -22.58
N ASP A 9 -9.56 -49.33 -23.72
CA ASP A 9 -8.76 -48.93 -24.89
C ASP A 9 -7.82 -47.76 -24.56
N TYR A 10 -8.24 -46.86 -23.67
CA TYR A 10 -7.41 -45.78 -23.14
C TYR A 10 -6.54 -46.19 -21.92
N GLY A 11 -6.56 -47.47 -21.51
CA GLY A 11 -5.69 -48.00 -20.46
C GLY A 11 -6.08 -47.60 -19.03
N PHE A 12 -7.33 -47.20 -18.80
CA PHE A 12 -7.82 -46.62 -17.54
C PHE A 12 -8.51 -47.61 -16.59
N VAL A 13 -8.85 -48.81 -17.07
CA VAL A 13 -9.31 -49.95 -16.27
C VAL A 13 -8.37 -51.14 -16.45
N ASP A 14 -8.34 -52.05 -15.49
CA ASP A 14 -7.57 -53.29 -15.58
C ASP A 14 -8.13 -54.27 -16.63
N ASP A 15 -7.38 -55.33 -16.92
CA ASP A 15 -7.72 -56.27 -17.99
C ASP A 15 -9.04 -57.02 -17.71
N THR A 16 -9.48 -57.00 -16.45
CA THR A 16 -10.76 -57.55 -16.00
C THR A 16 -11.95 -56.60 -16.20
N GLU A 17 -11.69 -55.34 -16.59
CA GLU A 17 -12.66 -54.26 -16.79
C GLU A 17 -13.50 -53.91 -15.54
N ARG A 18 -13.11 -54.43 -14.37
CA ARG A 18 -13.85 -54.29 -13.11
C ARG A 18 -13.16 -53.39 -12.09
N ARG A 19 -11.89 -53.02 -12.32
CA ARG A 19 -11.15 -52.13 -11.42
C ARG A 19 -10.55 -50.96 -12.20
N VAL A 20 -10.73 -49.76 -11.67
CA VAL A 20 -10.16 -48.54 -12.21
C VAL A 20 -8.68 -48.47 -11.82
N LYS A 21 -7.81 -48.17 -12.79
CA LYS A 21 -6.38 -48.00 -12.51
C LYS A 21 -6.13 -46.63 -11.85
N VAL A 22 -5.19 -46.58 -10.91
CA VAL A 22 -4.77 -45.36 -10.19
C VAL A 22 -4.55 -44.14 -11.10
N PRO A 23 -3.97 -44.26 -12.32
CA PRO A 23 -3.81 -43.14 -13.23
C PRO A 23 -5.13 -42.47 -13.65
N LEU A 24 -6.24 -43.22 -13.81
CA LEU A 24 -7.54 -42.63 -14.10
C LEU A 24 -8.09 -41.90 -12.89
N VAL A 25 -7.99 -42.50 -11.70
CA VAL A 25 -8.40 -41.84 -10.44
C VAL A 25 -7.59 -40.55 -10.25
N ARG A 26 -6.28 -40.59 -10.53
CA ARG A 26 -5.40 -39.42 -10.47
C ARG A 26 -5.77 -38.36 -11.51
N HIS A 27 -6.07 -38.74 -12.75
CA HIS A 27 -6.52 -37.79 -13.78
C HIS A 27 -7.89 -37.19 -13.43
N TRP A 28 -8.82 -38.01 -12.94
CA TRP A 28 -10.13 -37.57 -12.49
C TRP A 28 -10.01 -36.59 -11.32
N LEU A 29 -9.18 -36.91 -10.31
CA LEU A 29 -8.86 -36.03 -9.19
C LEU A 29 -8.20 -34.74 -9.68
N LEU A 30 -7.20 -34.80 -10.57
CA LEU A 30 -6.56 -33.59 -11.09
C LEU A 30 -7.49 -32.71 -11.94
N GLN A 31 -8.50 -33.31 -12.60
CA GLN A 31 -9.50 -32.56 -13.37
C GLN A 31 -10.62 -31.96 -12.51
N HIS A 32 -11.03 -32.60 -11.41
CA HIS A 32 -12.18 -32.17 -10.60
C HIS A 32 -11.78 -31.55 -9.24
N HIS A 33 -10.56 -31.82 -8.78
CA HIS A 33 -9.99 -31.38 -7.51
C HIS A 33 -8.57 -30.86 -7.75
N SER A 34 -8.43 -29.60 -8.16
CA SER A 34 -7.10 -29.03 -8.36
C SER A 34 -6.31 -29.13 -7.05
N LEU A 35 -5.09 -29.70 -7.11
CA LEU A 35 -4.24 -29.89 -5.93
C LEU A 35 -4.04 -28.59 -5.15
N ARG A 36 -3.97 -27.46 -5.87
CA ARG A 36 -3.88 -26.13 -5.28
C ARG A 36 -5.13 -25.77 -4.46
N GLN A 37 -6.33 -26.05 -4.94
CA GLN A 37 -7.56 -25.79 -4.18
C GLN A 37 -7.71 -26.73 -2.98
N GLU A 38 -7.33 -28.00 -3.11
CA GLU A 38 -7.37 -28.92 -1.97
C GLU A 38 -6.34 -28.54 -0.89
N ILE A 39 -5.16 -28.01 -1.28
CA ILE A 39 -4.20 -27.45 -0.33
C ILE A 39 -4.76 -26.17 0.31
N LEU A 40 -5.42 -25.29 -0.43
CA LEU A 40 -6.04 -24.08 0.12
C LEU A 40 -7.15 -24.42 1.14
N LYS A 41 -7.92 -25.50 0.91
CA LYS A 41 -8.91 -25.98 1.88
C LYS A 41 -8.29 -26.47 3.20
N LEU A 42 -6.98 -26.73 3.26
CA LEU A 42 -6.32 -27.03 4.54
C LEU A 42 -6.31 -25.81 5.47
N GLU A 43 -6.42 -24.59 4.94
CA GLU A 43 -6.56 -23.37 5.75
C GLU A 43 -7.91 -23.32 6.46
N THR A 44 -8.95 -23.96 5.92
CA THR A 44 -10.31 -23.97 6.50
C THR A 44 -10.52 -25.09 7.53
N LEU A 45 -9.50 -25.92 7.79
CA LEU A 45 -9.56 -26.93 8.85
C LEU A 45 -9.43 -26.25 10.22
N ASP A 46 -10.28 -26.65 11.16
CA ASP A 46 -10.29 -26.12 12.54
C ASP A 46 -10.37 -24.58 12.59
N GLN A 47 -11.01 -23.99 11.59
CA GLN A 47 -11.14 -22.54 11.42
C GLN A 47 -11.89 -21.91 12.61
N ASP A 48 -12.92 -22.60 13.13
CA ASP A 48 -13.68 -22.14 14.31
C ASP A 48 -12.82 -21.96 15.56
N GLN A 49 -11.69 -22.67 15.65
CA GLN A 49 -10.74 -22.56 16.77
C GLN A 49 -9.57 -21.64 16.45
N SER A 50 -9.09 -21.65 15.21
CA SER A 50 -7.88 -20.91 14.81
C SER A 50 -8.15 -19.45 14.41
N ASP A 51 -9.28 -19.14 13.78
CA ASP A 51 -9.61 -17.78 13.32
C ASP A 51 -9.77 -16.76 14.45
N PRO A 52 -10.44 -17.06 15.58
CA PRO A 52 -10.54 -16.12 16.69
C PRO A 52 -9.16 -15.73 17.25
N ILE A 53 -8.24 -16.71 17.34
CA ILE A 53 -6.87 -16.50 17.82
C ILE A 53 -6.08 -15.68 16.79
N TYR A 54 -6.27 -15.94 15.49
CA TYR A 54 -5.64 -15.17 14.41
C TYR A 54 -6.12 -13.72 14.36
N LYS A 55 -7.43 -13.49 14.50
CA LYS A 55 -8.00 -12.14 14.62
C LYS A 55 -7.42 -11.40 15.82
N LEU A 56 -7.35 -12.06 16.98
CA LEU A 56 -6.72 -11.48 18.16
C LEU A 56 -5.24 -11.18 17.94
N ALA A 57 -4.50 -12.08 17.27
CA ALA A 57 -3.10 -11.87 16.91
C ALA A 57 -2.92 -10.60 16.05
N ASN A 58 -3.78 -10.41 15.04
CA ASN A 58 -3.79 -9.21 14.20
C ASN A 58 -4.08 -7.94 15.00
N VAL A 59 -5.07 -7.97 15.89
CA VAL A 59 -5.38 -6.82 16.77
C VAL A 59 -4.19 -6.47 17.65
N ARG A 60 -3.52 -7.48 18.24
CA ARG A 60 -2.33 -7.26 19.08
C ARG A 60 -1.17 -6.72 18.27
N TYR A 61 -1.00 -7.21 17.05
CA TYR A 61 0.03 -6.72 16.13
C TYR A 61 -0.21 -5.25 15.78
N GLN A 62 -1.45 -4.89 15.45
CA GLN A 62 -1.87 -3.52 15.15
C GLN A 62 -1.71 -2.56 16.33
N GLN A 63 -1.89 -3.05 17.57
CA GLN A 63 -1.65 -2.29 18.80
C GLN A 63 -0.17 -2.10 19.13
N GLY A 64 0.76 -2.54 18.26
CA GLY A 64 2.19 -2.54 18.51
C GLY A 64 2.63 -3.56 19.58
N GLN A 65 1.73 -4.45 20.02
CA GLN A 65 2.03 -5.52 20.97
C GLN A 65 2.63 -6.72 20.25
N ILE A 66 3.76 -6.50 19.58
CA ILE A 66 4.39 -7.46 18.66
C ILE A 66 4.69 -8.79 19.35
N GLN A 67 5.10 -8.77 20.62
CA GLN A 67 5.41 -9.98 21.37
C GLN A 67 4.17 -10.85 21.62
N THR A 68 3.05 -10.22 21.96
CA THR A 68 1.76 -10.90 22.17
C THR A 68 1.23 -11.45 20.85
N ALA A 69 1.32 -10.67 19.78
CA ALA A 69 0.92 -11.09 18.44
C ALA A 69 1.72 -12.30 17.96
N LEU A 70 3.03 -12.31 18.16
CA LEU A 70 3.89 -13.43 17.78
C LEU A 70 3.46 -14.73 18.47
N VAL A 71 3.18 -14.69 19.77
CA VAL A 71 2.71 -15.86 20.53
C VAL A 71 1.38 -16.35 19.98
N LEU A 72 0.44 -15.44 19.74
CA LEU A 72 -0.88 -15.80 19.22
C LEU A 72 -0.80 -16.35 17.79
N TYR A 73 0.02 -15.78 16.91
CA TYR A 73 0.25 -16.36 15.58
C TYR A 73 0.86 -17.75 15.65
N GLN A 74 1.76 -18.01 16.61
CA GLN A 74 2.29 -19.36 16.82
C GLN A 74 1.23 -20.32 17.33
N GLU A 75 0.35 -19.87 18.21
CA GLU A 75 -0.78 -20.65 18.72
C GLU A 75 -1.76 -21.01 17.59
N VAL A 76 -2.05 -20.09 16.68
CA VAL A 76 -2.83 -20.36 15.46
C VAL A 76 -2.22 -21.52 14.67
N LEU A 77 -0.89 -21.53 14.52
CA LEU A 77 -0.19 -22.60 13.78
C LEU A 77 -0.06 -23.91 14.56
N GLN A 78 -0.29 -23.90 15.87
CA GLN A 78 -0.43 -25.14 16.65
C GLN A 78 -1.81 -25.76 16.42
N VAL A 79 -2.84 -24.94 16.31
CA VAL A 79 -4.22 -25.36 16.02
C VAL A 79 -4.35 -25.80 14.56
N ASN A 80 -3.96 -24.95 13.61
CA ASN A 80 -3.91 -25.27 12.20
C ASN A 80 -2.53 -24.92 11.60
N PRO A 81 -1.65 -25.92 11.45
CA PRO A 81 -0.33 -25.72 10.85
C PRO A 81 -0.37 -25.18 9.42
N ASN A 82 -1.46 -25.36 8.68
CA ASN A 82 -1.65 -24.93 7.30
C ASN A 82 -2.49 -23.65 7.19
N HIS A 83 -2.65 -22.89 8.27
CA HIS A 83 -3.27 -21.57 8.21
C HIS A 83 -2.35 -20.58 7.50
N PHE A 84 -2.46 -20.49 6.17
CA PHE A 84 -1.52 -19.76 5.32
C PHE A 84 -1.49 -18.26 5.59
N SER A 85 -2.60 -17.67 6.03
CA SER A 85 -2.66 -16.26 6.42
C SER A 85 -1.87 -15.99 7.70
N ALA A 86 -1.98 -16.85 8.71
CA ALA A 86 -1.16 -16.77 9.92
C ALA A 86 0.32 -17.07 9.65
N LEU A 87 0.63 -18.00 8.73
CA LEU A 87 2.00 -18.25 8.28
C LEU A 87 2.61 -17.01 7.62
N LEU A 88 1.86 -16.30 6.78
CA LEU A 88 2.32 -15.10 6.09
C LEU A 88 2.52 -13.94 7.07
N ALA A 89 1.55 -13.70 7.97
CA ALA A 89 1.67 -12.69 9.01
C ALA A 89 2.86 -12.96 9.95
N LEU A 90 3.03 -14.21 10.40
CA LEU A 90 4.15 -14.60 11.25
C LEU A 90 5.49 -14.49 10.53
N ALA A 91 5.55 -14.78 9.23
CA ALA A 91 6.75 -14.60 8.42
C ALA A 91 7.19 -13.13 8.39
N GLU A 92 6.24 -12.21 8.24
CA GLU A 92 6.50 -10.77 8.25
C GLU A 92 6.96 -10.29 9.64
N VAL A 93 6.32 -10.77 10.71
CA VAL A 93 6.76 -10.46 12.09
C VAL A 93 8.20 -10.94 12.32
N TYR A 94 8.55 -12.14 11.87
CA TYR A 94 9.93 -12.64 11.98
C TYR A 94 10.92 -11.88 11.10
N PHE A 95 10.48 -11.42 9.94
CA PHE A 95 11.29 -10.58 9.06
C PHE A 95 11.62 -9.24 9.76
N GLN A 96 10.62 -8.55 10.32
CA GLN A 96 10.80 -7.30 11.04
C GLN A 96 11.67 -7.46 12.30
N ALA A 97 11.62 -8.62 12.94
CA ALA A 97 12.48 -8.97 14.06
C ALA A 97 13.92 -9.35 13.64
N ASN A 98 14.29 -9.15 12.36
CA ASN A 98 15.56 -9.57 11.76
C ASN A 98 15.87 -11.07 11.90
N ASN A 99 14.83 -11.89 12.11
CA ASN A 99 14.95 -13.35 12.16
C ASN A 99 14.69 -13.95 10.77
N PHE A 100 15.55 -13.57 9.82
CA PHE A 100 15.38 -13.88 8.40
C PHE A 100 15.32 -15.40 8.13
N ARG A 101 16.04 -16.21 8.92
CA ARG A 101 15.98 -17.67 8.82
C ARG A 101 14.56 -18.21 9.02
N LYS A 102 13.85 -17.76 10.06
CA LYS A 102 12.48 -18.20 10.35
C LYS A 102 11.49 -17.63 9.35
N ALA A 103 11.67 -16.37 8.93
CA ALA A 103 10.85 -15.78 7.87
C ALA A 103 10.95 -16.60 6.56
N VAL A 104 12.17 -16.96 6.13
CA VAL A 104 12.41 -17.84 4.97
C VAL A 104 11.73 -19.20 5.12
N GLU A 105 11.74 -19.79 6.32
CA GLU A 105 11.09 -21.07 6.59
C GLU A 105 9.57 -21.00 6.39
N LEU A 106 8.95 -19.94 6.91
CA LEU A 106 7.50 -19.74 6.81
C LEU A 106 7.07 -19.36 5.38
N TYR A 107 7.78 -18.43 4.74
CA TYR A 107 7.50 -18.06 3.35
C TYR A 107 7.67 -19.24 2.39
N ARG A 108 8.64 -20.13 2.62
CA ARG A 108 8.80 -21.36 1.81
C ARG A 108 7.56 -22.26 1.87
N ARG A 109 6.82 -22.24 2.97
CA ARG A 109 5.58 -23.03 3.12
C ARG A 109 4.39 -22.36 2.42
N VAL A 110 4.35 -21.03 2.39
CA VAL A 110 3.25 -20.26 1.80
C VAL A 110 3.38 -20.10 0.28
N TYR A 111 4.61 -19.95 -0.22
CA TYR A 111 4.90 -19.64 -1.62
C TYR A 111 4.26 -20.59 -2.65
N PRO A 112 4.28 -21.92 -2.48
CA PRO A 112 3.65 -22.84 -3.43
C PRO A 112 2.13 -22.65 -3.57
N VAL A 113 1.49 -22.03 -2.59
CA VAL A 113 0.02 -21.94 -2.47
C VAL A 113 -0.47 -20.52 -2.81
N LYS A 114 0.19 -19.50 -2.23
CA LYS A 114 -0.10 -18.07 -2.41
C LYS A 114 1.09 -17.33 -3.03
N PRO A 115 1.54 -17.68 -4.26
CA PRO A 115 2.78 -17.16 -4.83
C PRO A 115 2.74 -15.65 -5.04
N VAL A 116 1.60 -15.08 -5.47
CA VAL A 116 1.47 -13.63 -5.69
C VAL A 116 1.67 -12.85 -4.39
N GLN A 117 1.03 -13.28 -3.30
CA GLN A 117 1.07 -12.58 -2.00
C GLN A 117 2.38 -12.80 -1.22
N SER A 118 3.14 -13.86 -1.53
CA SER A 118 4.33 -14.23 -0.76
C SER A 118 5.65 -14.14 -1.54
N LYS A 119 5.63 -13.96 -2.87
CA LYS A 119 6.85 -13.88 -3.70
C LYS A 119 7.81 -12.80 -3.19
N GLU A 120 7.31 -11.58 -3.01
CA GLU A 120 8.10 -10.43 -2.57
C GLU A 120 8.70 -10.64 -1.18
N GLY A 121 7.87 -10.94 -0.18
CA GLY A 121 8.33 -11.19 1.19
C GLY A 121 9.33 -12.36 1.28
N PHE A 122 9.15 -13.39 0.44
CA PHE A 122 10.06 -14.53 0.38
C PHE A 122 11.42 -14.14 -0.22
N LEU A 123 11.44 -13.45 -1.36
CA LEU A 123 12.67 -12.96 -1.98
C LEU A 123 13.43 -12.03 -1.05
N ARG A 124 12.73 -11.08 -0.41
CA ARG A 124 13.31 -10.15 0.58
C ARG A 124 13.91 -10.90 1.77
N SER A 125 13.23 -11.91 2.29
CA SER A 125 13.73 -12.72 3.41
C SER A 125 14.94 -13.57 3.01
N LEU A 126 14.96 -14.12 1.78
CA LEU A 126 16.09 -14.89 1.26
C LEU A 126 17.32 -14.01 1.07
N LEU A 127 17.16 -12.81 0.50
CA LEU A 127 18.23 -11.83 0.33
C LEU A 127 18.89 -11.47 1.66
N ASN A 128 18.07 -11.03 2.63
CA ASN A 128 18.58 -10.61 3.94
C ASN A 128 19.19 -11.77 4.73
N TYR A 129 18.63 -12.99 4.63
CA TYR A 129 19.24 -14.17 5.25
C TYR A 129 20.57 -14.55 4.58
N GLY A 130 20.66 -14.44 3.26
CA GLY A 130 21.89 -14.65 2.51
C GLY A 130 22.98 -13.67 2.91
N ASP A 131 22.65 -12.37 3.00
CA ASP A 131 23.58 -11.32 3.40
C ASP A 131 24.03 -11.46 4.86
N GLN A 132 23.12 -11.78 5.78
CA GLN A 132 23.48 -12.11 7.16
C GLN A 132 24.49 -13.26 7.25
N LEU A 133 24.37 -14.28 6.39
CA LEU A 133 25.32 -15.40 6.33
C LEU A 133 26.67 -14.99 5.71
N ILE A 134 26.68 -14.05 4.75
CA ILE A 134 27.91 -13.48 4.20
C ILE A 134 28.66 -12.69 5.27
N GLU A 135 27.97 -11.86 6.04
CA GLU A 135 28.55 -11.09 7.15
C GLU A 135 29.19 -11.99 8.21
N GLN A 136 28.54 -13.12 8.50
CA GLN A 136 29.06 -14.16 9.39
C GLN A 136 30.19 -14.99 8.75
N GLN A 137 30.62 -14.66 7.53
CA GLN A 137 31.60 -15.40 6.74
C GLN A 137 31.21 -16.87 6.48
N ALA A 138 29.92 -17.20 6.62
CA ALA A 138 29.36 -18.53 6.40
C ALA A 138 29.04 -18.76 4.91
N PHE A 139 30.02 -18.51 4.03
CA PHE A 139 29.86 -18.46 2.57
C PHE A 139 29.21 -19.72 1.97
N THR A 140 29.55 -20.91 2.46
CA THR A 140 28.95 -22.18 1.99
C THR A 140 27.45 -22.24 2.28
N LYS A 141 27.00 -21.70 3.43
CA LYS A 141 25.57 -21.64 3.78
C LYS A 141 24.88 -20.51 3.02
N ALA A 142 25.57 -19.39 2.79
CA ALA A 142 25.06 -18.23 2.08
C ALA A 142 24.67 -18.52 0.62
N LYS A 143 25.25 -19.54 -0.03
CA LYS A 143 24.82 -19.94 -1.38
C LYS A 143 23.34 -20.29 -1.48
N LYS A 144 22.81 -20.97 -0.46
CA LYS A 144 21.49 -21.60 -0.53
C LYS A 144 20.35 -20.59 -0.68
N PRO A 145 20.30 -19.46 0.06
CA PRO A 145 19.29 -18.43 -0.18
C PRO A 145 19.30 -17.85 -1.60
N PHE A 146 20.46 -17.48 -2.14
CA PHE A 146 20.56 -16.90 -3.48
C PHE A 146 20.24 -17.90 -4.60
N GLN A 147 20.58 -19.18 -4.43
CA GLN A 147 20.12 -20.24 -5.35
C GLN A 147 18.59 -20.39 -5.32
N GLN A 148 17.98 -20.24 -4.14
CA GLN A 148 16.51 -20.26 -4.02
C GLN A 148 15.88 -19.02 -4.66
N MET A 149 16.52 -17.86 -4.57
CA MET A 149 16.08 -16.66 -5.30
C MET A 149 16.10 -16.90 -6.81
N LEU A 150 17.18 -17.46 -7.37
CA LEU A 150 17.23 -17.80 -8.81
C LEU A 150 16.26 -18.90 -9.24
N HIS A 151 15.82 -19.75 -8.32
CA HIS A 151 14.76 -20.70 -8.63
C HIS A 151 13.38 -20.04 -8.73
N ILE A 152 13.15 -18.98 -7.95
CA ILE A 152 11.92 -18.18 -7.94
C ILE A 152 11.92 -17.17 -9.10
N ASP A 153 13.09 -16.60 -9.38
CA ASP A 153 13.32 -15.59 -10.40
C ASP A 153 14.66 -15.81 -11.13
N PRO A 154 14.67 -16.59 -12.23
CA PRO A 154 15.91 -16.98 -12.92
C PRO A 154 16.78 -15.83 -13.43
N GLU A 155 16.16 -14.68 -13.70
CA GLU A 155 16.82 -13.49 -14.25
C GLU A 155 17.26 -12.49 -13.16
N ASP A 156 17.18 -12.86 -11.88
CA ASP A 156 17.59 -12.02 -10.76
C ASP A 156 19.11 -11.79 -10.76
N GLN A 157 19.51 -10.64 -11.34
CA GLN A 157 20.90 -10.25 -11.48
C GLN A 157 21.61 -10.07 -10.14
N LEU A 158 20.89 -9.67 -9.08
CA LEU A 158 21.46 -9.49 -7.75
C LEU A 158 21.84 -10.85 -7.15
N ALA A 159 20.96 -11.84 -7.24
CA ALA A 159 21.24 -13.19 -6.78
C ALA A 159 22.40 -13.84 -7.55
N GLN A 160 22.50 -13.61 -8.87
CA GLN A 160 23.65 -14.04 -9.68
C GLN A 160 24.97 -13.41 -9.18
N GLN A 161 25.01 -12.09 -9.01
CA GLN A 161 26.20 -11.39 -8.50
C GLN A 161 26.61 -11.84 -7.08
N LYS A 162 25.63 -12.03 -6.19
CA LYS A 162 25.88 -12.51 -4.82
C LYS A 162 26.47 -13.93 -4.84
N LEU A 163 26.00 -14.81 -5.72
CA LEU A 163 26.58 -16.15 -5.89
C LEU A 163 28.00 -16.12 -6.43
N GLU A 164 28.28 -15.31 -7.45
CA GLU A 164 29.64 -15.12 -7.97
C GLU A 164 30.61 -14.62 -6.88
N HIS A 165 30.17 -13.64 -6.08
CA HIS A 165 30.94 -13.14 -4.94
C HIS A 165 31.24 -14.25 -3.91
N ILE A 166 30.21 -15.00 -3.52
CA ILE A 166 30.34 -16.12 -2.59
C ILE A 166 31.30 -17.18 -3.14
N GLU A 167 31.23 -17.47 -4.44
CA GLU A 167 32.10 -18.44 -5.11
C GLU A 167 33.57 -18.01 -5.13
N ALA A 168 33.83 -16.74 -5.41
CA ALA A 168 35.17 -16.17 -5.32
C ALA A 168 35.73 -16.28 -3.89
N LYS A 169 34.92 -16.00 -2.86
CA LYS A 169 35.32 -16.12 -1.45
C LYS A 169 35.61 -17.57 -1.04
N ILE A 170 34.77 -18.52 -1.43
CA ILE A 170 34.99 -19.95 -1.16
C ILE A 170 36.26 -20.45 -1.86
N ALA A 171 36.48 -20.07 -3.12
CA ALA A 171 37.67 -20.43 -3.87
C ALA A 171 38.95 -19.86 -3.26
N ALA A 172 38.90 -18.64 -2.69
CA ALA A 172 40.02 -18.05 -1.97
C ALA A 172 40.35 -18.80 -0.67
N ILE A 173 39.33 -19.21 0.10
CA ILE A 173 39.51 -19.98 1.34
C ILE A 173 40.18 -21.34 1.04
N SER A 174 39.74 -22.03 -0.02
CA SER A 174 40.30 -23.33 -0.44
C SER A 174 41.75 -23.27 -0.97
N LYS A 175 42.26 -22.08 -1.31
CA LYS A 175 43.64 -21.87 -1.80
C LYS A 175 44.64 -21.54 -0.68
N THR A 176 44.19 -21.43 0.57
CA THR A 176 45.05 -21.16 1.72
C THR A 176 45.75 -22.45 2.15
N PRO A 177 47.10 -22.53 2.16
CA PRO A 177 47.81 -23.77 2.51
C PRO A 177 47.61 -24.13 3.99
N ILE A 178 47.18 -25.36 4.25
CA ILE A 178 47.11 -25.93 5.60
C ILE A 178 48.53 -26.32 6.01
N ASN A 179 49.12 -25.59 6.96
CA ASN A 179 50.34 -26.04 7.62
C ASN A 179 50.01 -27.21 8.56
N PRO A 180 50.66 -28.38 8.43
CA PRO A 180 50.40 -29.51 9.30
C PRO A 180 50.90 -29.21 10.71
N VAL A 181 50.01 -29.29 11.69
CA VAL A 181 50.36 -29.31 13.11
C VAL A 181 51.03 -30.66 13.39
N HIS A 182 52.33 -30.63 13.64
CA HIS A 182 53.09 -31.79 14.10
C HIS A 182 52.59 -32.26 15.47
N SER A 183 52.13 -33.51 15.50
CA SER A 183 51.96 -34.29 16.71
C SER A 183 53.31 -34.79 17.21
N THR A 184 53.48 -34.84 18.53
CA THR A 184 54.27 -35.89 19.18
C THR A 184 53.52 -36.44 20.40
N PRO A 185 53.76 -37.71 20.78
CA PRO A 185 52.84 -38.50 21.57
C PRO A 185 53.35 -38.76 22.99
N ASN A 186 52.44 -39.08 23.92
CA ASN A 186 52.66 -40.25 24.79
C ASN A 186 51.37 -40.76 25.44
N PRO A 187 51.22 -42.09 25.61
CA PRO A 187 49.99 -42.74 26.04
C PRO A 187 50.03 -43.10 27.54
N THR A 188 48.88 -43.14 28.21
CA THR A 188 48.71 -44.03 29.37
C THR A 188 47.24 -44.35 29.67
N ARG A 189 46.96 -45.66 29.51
CA ARG A 189 46.07 -46.53 30.30
C ARG A 189 44.55 -46.32 30.29
N LEU A 190 43.96 -47.18 29.47
CA LEU A 190 42.76 -48.00 29.69
C LEU A 190 42.29 -48.16 31.15
N GLY A 191 40.99 -47.98 31.35
CA GLY A 191 40.19 -48.59 32.42
C GLY A 191 38.83 -48.98 31.85
N ILE A 192 38.66 -50.26 31.52
CA ILE A 192 37.38 -50.86 31.11
C ILE A 192 36.56 -51.16 32.36
N GLY A 193 35.28 -50.76 32.37
CA GLY A 193 34.34 -51.08 33.45
C GLY A 193 32.88 -51.12 32.99
N LYS A 194 32.48 -52.28 32.44
CA LYS A 194 31.16 -52.96 32.51
C LYS A 194 29.83 -52.20 32.29
N LEU A 195 29.10 -52.66 31.26
CA LEU A 195 27.69 -53.10 31.24
C LEU A 195 26.60 -52.22 31.89
N ALA A 196 25.65 -51.71 31.09
CA ALA A 196 24.33 -52.33 30.86
C ALA A 196 23.26 -51.32 30.37
N ALA A 197 22.44 -51.80 29.43
CA ALA A 197 21.13 -51.37 28.94
C ALA A 197 20.44 -50.11 29.50
N GLY A 198 19.89 -49.29 28.60
CA GLY A 198 18.83 -48.33 28.89
C GLY A 198 18.50 -47.43 27.70
N VAL A 199 17.49 -47.80 26.91
CA VAL A 199 16.83 -46.89 25.95
C VAL A 199 16.09 -45.83 26.76
N ALA A 200 16.41 -44.54 26.58
CA ALA A 200 15.54 -43.45 27.01
C ALA A 200 15.78 -42.18 26.17
N ILE A 201 14.70 -41.72 25.54
CA ILE A 201 14.52 -40.44 24.87
C ILE A 201 14.65 -39.32 25.92
N ILE A 202 15.60 -38.39 25.77
CA ILE A 202 15.68 -37.15 26.56
C ILE A 202 15.93 -35.94 25.65
N SER A 203 14.83 -35.27 25.34
CA SER A 203 14.58 -33.83 25.50
C SER A 203 15.70 -32.81 25.25
N LEU A 204 15.63 -32.18 24.08
CA LEU A 204 16.25 -30.89 23.72
C LEU A 204 15.60 -29.71 24.47
N VAL A 205 15.76 -29.63 25.80
CA VAL A 205 15.31 -28.46 26.61
C VAL A 205 16.49 -27.73 27.28
N GLY A 206 17.72 -28.26 27.23
CA GLY A 206 18.84 -27.72 28.03
C GLY A 206 19.58 -26.49 27.49
N VAL A 207 19.45 -26.11 26.21
CA VAL A 207 20.27 -25.03 25.63
C VAL A 207 19.55 -23.67 25.64
N GLY A 208 18.25 -23.64 25.91
CA GLY A 208 17.46 -22.41 25.92
C GLY A 208 17.63 -21.51 27.15
N PHE A 209 18.17 -22.03 28.26
CA PHE A 209 18.15 -21.30 29.54
C PHE A 209 19.42 -20.48 29.86
N TYR A 210 20.56 -20.76 29.21
CA TYR A 210 21.83 -20.14 29.62
C TYR A 210 22.00 -18.68 29.19
N ASN A 211 21.19 -18.17 28.24
CA ASN A 211 21.24 -16.77 27.79
C ASN A 211 20.14 -15.88 28.40
N LEU A 212 19.23 -16.41 29.23
CA LEU A 212 18.17 -15.60 29.85
C LEU A 212 18.65 -14.81 31.08
N SER A 213 19.69 -15.24 31.79
CA SER A 213 20.00 -14.77 33.16
C SER A 213 21.12 -13.72 33.31
N THR A 214 21.81 -13.31 32.23
CA THR A 214 22.81 -12.23 32.28
C THR A 214 22.16 -10.83 32.29
N PRO A 215 22.35 -9.95 33.28
CA PRO A 215 21.80 -8.60 33.25
C PRO A 215 22.52 -7.68 32.24
N CYS A 216 21.80 -6.72 31.64
CA CYS A 216 22.36 -5.75 30.69
C CYS A 216 23.10 -4.60 31.38
N ALA A 217 23.97 -3.91 30.63
CA ALA A 217 24.62 -2.70 31.10
C ALA A 217 23.58 -1.58 31.34
N THR A 218 23.91 -0.62 32.22
CA THR A 218 23.05 0.50 32.57
C THR A 218 22.66 1.31 31.31
N GLY A 219 21.37 1.37 30.98
CA GLY A 219 20.84 2.05 29.79
C GLY A 219 20.41 1.14 28.64
N GLU A 220 20.48 -0.18 28.82
CA GLU A 220 20.06 -1.17 27.83
C GLU A 220 18.95 -2.08 28.39
N GLN A 221 18.06 -2.55 27.52
CA GLN A 221 17.09 -3.61 27.85
C GLN A 221 17.25 -4.81 26.92
N LYS A 222 16.95 -6.00 27.46
CA LYS A 222 16.90 -7.21 26.65
C LYS A 222 15.70 -7.17 25.72
N VAL A 223 15.96 -7.12 24.41
CA VAL A 223 14.94 -7.43 23.41
C VAL A 223 14.96 -8.95 23.19
N PHE A 224 13.78 -9.57 23.23
CA PHE A 224 13.58 -11.03 23.14
C PHE A 224 14.25 -11.88 24.25
N GLY A 225 14.78 -11.27 25.31
CA GLY A 225 15.41 -12.00 26.42
C GLY A 225 16.84 -12.49 26.14
N ILE A 226 17.46 -12.09 25.02
CA ILE A 226 18.75 -12.64 24.56
C ILE A 226 19.76 -11.51 24.24
N THR A 227 19.31 -10.34 23.80
CA THR A 227 20.19 -9.28 23.30
C THR A 227 19.94 -7.97 24.02
N CYS A 228 20.96 -7.40 24.64
CA CYS A 228 20.90 -6.05 25.22
C CYS A 228 20.92 -5.02 24.09
N VAL A 229 19.89 -4.19 24.03
CA VAL A 229 19.77 -3.10 23.07
C VAL A 229 19.58 -1.80 23.83
N ALA A 230 20.30 -0.76 23.42
CA ALA A 230 20.13 0.58 23.96
C ALA A 230 18.68 1.02 23.81
N THR A 231 18.04 1.37 24.93
CA THR A 231 16.65 1.85 24.94
C THR A 231 16.59 3.28 24.42
N ASN A 232 16.60 3.44 23.10
CA ASN A 232 16.12 4.66 22.46
C ASN A 232 14.66 4.47 21.98
N SER A 233 13.80 3.89 22.82
CA SER A 233 12.34 3.96 22.63
C SER A 233 11.81 5.26 23.26
N SER A 234 12.10 6.39 22.61
CA SER A 234 11.45 7.70 22.86
C SER A 234 11.89 8.77 21.84
N LYS A 235 12.41 8.38 20.68
CA LYS A 235 12.60 9.30 19.55
C LYS A 235 12.26 8.51 18.30
N THR A 236 11.06 8.71 17.77
CA THR A 236 10.84 8.57 16.33
C THR A 236 11.96 9.37 15.67
N ASN A 237 12.88 8.70 14.96
CA ASN A 237 13.85 9.43 14.16
C ASN A 237 13.05 10.05 13.01
N THR A 238 12.46 11.23 13.22
CA THR A 238 11.77 12.01 12.18
C THR A 238 12.69 12.23 10.99
N SER A 239 14.02 12.20 11.22
CA SER A 239 15.04 12.20 10.18
C SER A 239 14.97 11.01 9.24
N GLN A 240 14.40 9.86 9.62
CA GLN A 240 14.24 8.68 8.76
C GLN A 240 12.97 8.68 7.93
N SER A 241 12.01 9.55 8.25
CA SER A 241 10.73 9.63 7.56
C SER A 241 10.69 10.75 6.51
N ILE A 242 11.76 11.53 6.33
CA ILE A 242 11.87 12.58 5.33
C ILE A 242 13.11 12.31 4.47
N SER A 243 13.00 12.47 3.15
CA SER A 243 14.13 12.34 2.22
C SER A 243 13.99 13.25 1.00
N ARG A 244 15.14 13.75 0.54
CA ARG A 244 15.32 14.57 -0.67
C ARG A 244 16.12 13.84 -1.75
N GLY A 245 16.59 12.64 -1.45
CA GLY A 245 17.50 11.89 -2.30
C GLY A 245 18.65 11.26 -1.53
N GLU A 246 18.78 11.54 -0.23
CA GLU A 246 19.80 10.89 0.59
C GLU A 246 19.46 9.44 0.93
N ARG A 247 18.21 9.00 0.74
CA ARG A 247 17.79 7.60 0.87
C ARG A 247 16.47 7.33 0.12
N SER A 248 16.17 6.08 -0.15
CA SER A 248 14.84 5.64 -0.59
C SER A 248 13.89 5.53 0.61
N LEU A 249 12.67 6.04 0.47
CA LEU A 249 11.57 5.85 1.43
C LEU A 249 10.68 4.66 1.08
N PHE A 250 10.72 4.20 -0.18
CA PHE A 250 10.00 3.00 -0.60
C PHE A 250 10.87 1.75 -0.44
N PRO A 251 10.31 0.60 0.00
CA PRO A 251 10.97 -0.69 -0.12
C PRO A 251 11.19 -1.00 -1.61
N ARG A 252 12.42 -1.37 -2.00
CA ARG A 252 12.76 -1.70 -3.39
C ARG A 252 13.31 -3.12 -3.48
N ILE A 253 12.91 -3.84 -4.53
CA ILE A 253 13.36 -5.21 -4.83
C ILE A 253 14.44 -5.20 -5.94
N ASP A 254 14.45 -4.18 -6.82
CA ASP A 254 15.24 -4.19 -8.07
C ASP A 254 16.16 -2.97 -8.23
N ASN A 255 17.38 -3.22 -8.75
CA ASN A 255 18.38 -2.25 -9.21
C ASN A 255 19.10 -1.39 -8.14
N ASN A 256 19.57 -2.02 -7.05
CA ASN A 256 20.21 -1.32 -5.93
C ASN A 256 21.47 -0.52 -6.30
N GLN A 257 22.30 -0.96 -7.27
CA GLN A 257 23.60 -0.33 -7.48
C GLN A 257 23.53 1.15 -7.90
N ASN A 258 22.67 1.51 -8.86
CA ASN A 258 22.58 2.92 -9.29
C ASN A 258 21.89 3.78 -8.24
N ILE A 259 20.92 3.23 -7.50
CA ILE A 259 20.21 3.96 -6.44
C ILE A 259 21.16 4.22 -5.28
N ASP A 260 21.88 3.20 -4.80
CA ASP A 260 22.84 3.31 -3.71
C ASP A 260 23.91 4.34 -4.06
N ARG A 261 24.50 4.25 -5.26
CA ARG A 261 25.48 5.23 -5.75
C ARG A 261 24.90 6.63 -5.87
N ALA A 262 23.65 6.77 -6.32
CA ALA A 262 22.99 8.07 -6.41
C ALA A 262 22.77 8.69 -5.03
N THR A 263 22.27 7.90 -4.06
CA THR A 263 22.01 8.35 -2.69
C THR A 263 23.32 8.69 -1.95
N GLU A 264 24.36 7.86 -2.10
CA GLU A 264 25.70 8.14 -1.56
C GLU A 264 26.29 9.42 -2.17
N ALA A 265 26.21 9.58 -3.49
CA ALA A 265 26.65 10.80 -4.16
C ALA A 265 25.87 12.03 -3.67
N PHE A 266 24.55 11.90 -3.46
CA PHE A 266 23.72 12.97 -2.93
C PHE A 266 24.10 13.34 -1.50
N GLN A 267 24.30 12.35 -0.61
CA GLN A 267 24.78 12.55 0.76
C GLN A 267 26.14 13.26 0.81
N ASN A 268 27.03 12.94 -0.13
CA ASN A 268 28.34 13.56 -0.28
C ASN A 268 28.32 14.90 -1.05
N ALA A 269 27.13 15.46 -1.31
CA ALA A 269 26.93 16.69 -2.09
C ALA A 269 27.54 16.65 -3.52
N ASN A 270 27.82 15.46 -4.06
CA ASN A 270 28.21 15.27 -5.45
C ASN A 270 26.96 15.17 -6.33
N TYR A 271 26.26 16.29 -6.46
CA TYR A 271 24.98 16.36 -7.14
C TYR A 271 25.06 16.05 -8.64
N SER A 272 26.23 16.22 -9.25
CA SER A 272 26.42 15.83 -10.67
C SER A 272 26.42 14.33 -10.86
N GLU A 273 27.07 13.60 -9.97
CA GLU A 273 27.06 12.13 -10.00
C GLU A 273 25.71 11.58 -9.54
N ALA A 274 25.11 12.18 -8.51
CA ALA A 274 23.76 11.84 -8.06
C ALA A 274 22.72 11.99 -9.18
N ALA A 275 22.71 13.13 -9.89
CA ALA A 275 21.80 13.36 -11.00
C ALA A 275 22.00 12.34 -12.13
N LYS A 276 23.24 11.96 -12.43
CA LYS A 276 23.51 10.91 -13.42
C LYS A 276 22.88 9.58 -13.02
N PHE A 277 23.16 9.10 -11.81
CA PHE A 277 22.69 7.77 -11.39
C PHE A 277 21.18 7.72 -11.10
N PHE A 278 20.59 8.78 -10.54
CA PHE A 278 19.13 8.85 -10.42
C PHE A 278 18.44 8.84 -11.79
N LYS A 279 19.01 9.52 -12.79
CA LYS A 279 18.48 9.48 -14.16
C LYS A 279 18.53 8.08 -14.76
N GLU A 280 19.68 7.41 -14.64
CA GLU A 280 19.85 6.04 -15.14
C GLU A 280 18.90 5.06 -14.43
N ALA A 281 18.77 5.18 -13.10
CA ALA A 281 17.82 4.39 -12.32
C ALA A 281 16.36 4.66 -12.74
N TRP A 282 15.99 5.92 -12.92
CA TRP A 282 14.64 6.29 -13.37
C TRP A 282 14.35 5.80 -14.79
N GLN A 283 15.32 5.89 -15.70
CA GLN A 283 15.14 5.39 -17.07
C GLN A 283 14.92 3.88 -17.11
N ALA A 284 15.57 3.13 -16.20
CA ALA A 284 15.35 1.70 -16.03
C ALA A 284 13.97 1.40 -15.39
N ASN A 285 13.45 2.30 -14.55
CA ASN A 285 12.18 2.13 -13.84
C ASN A 285 11.27 3.37 -14.00
N ARG A 286 10.85 3.62 -15.24
CA ARG A 286 10.24 4.90 -15.67
C ARG A 286 8.94 5.28 -14.94
N ASN A 287 8.31 4.32 -14.26
CA ASN A 287 7.10 4.52 -13.48
C ASN A 287 7.36 4.81 -11.98
N ASP A 288 8.62 4.91 -11.56
CA ASP A 288 9.00 5.26 -10.18
C ASP A 288 9.08 6.80 -10.02
N PRO A 289 8.12 7.42 -9.30
CA PRO A 289 8.10 8.87 -9.14
C PRO A 289 9.14 9.38 -8.15
N GLU A 290 9.56 8.58 -7.16
CA GLU A 290 10.58 8.96 -6.18
C GLU A 290 11.92 9.19 -6.88
N LEU A 291 12.26 8.31 -7.84
CA LEU A 291 13.48 8.47 -8.64
C LEU A 291 13.47 9.73 -9.50
N LEU A 292 12.33 10.06 -10.12
CA LEU A 292 12.23 11.29 -10.92
C LEU A 292 12.36 12.54 -10.04
N ILE A 293 11.78 12.51 -8.83
CA ILE A 293 11.92 13.57 -7.85
C ILE A 293 13.39 13.73 -7.43
N TYR A 294 14.07 12.65 -7.05
CA TYR A 294 15.46 12.71 -6.60
C TYR A 294 16.44 13.11 -7.71
N TYR A 295 16.19 12.67 -8.95
CA TYR A 295 16.88 13.20 -10.12
C TYR A 295 16.74 14.73 -10.23
N ASN A 296 15.52 15.24 -10.10
CA ASN A 296 15.26 16.67 -10.19
C ASN A 296 15.79 17.45 -8.98
N ASN A 297 15.80 16.88 -7.79
CA ASN A 297 16.42 17.46 -6.61
C ASN A 297 17.94 17.59 -6.80
N ALA A 298 18.61 16.55 -7.30
CA ALA A 298 20.03 16.60 -7.61
C ALA A 298 20.34 17.71 -8.65
N ARG A 299 19.53 17.81 -9.72
CA ARG A 299 19.64 18.91 -10.70
C ARG A 299 19.43 20.30 -10.10
N ALA A 300 18.52 20.40 -9.13
CA ALA A 300 18.24 21.67 -8.45
C ALA A 300 19.45 22.13 -7.63
N HIS A 301 20.15 21.22 -6.96
CA HIS A 301 21.38 21.52 -6.21
C HIS A 301 22.62 21.74 -7.08
N GLN A 302 22.60 21.36 -8.36
CA GLN A 302 23.65 21.75 -9.32
C GLN A 302 23.59 23.24 -9.69
N GLN A 303 22.45 23.90 -9.45
CA GLN A 303 22.30 25.32 -9.77
C GLN A 303 23.10 26.18 -8.79
N ARG A 304 23.50 27.37 -9.24
CA ARG A 304 24.21 28.34 -8.38
C ARG A 304 23.34 28.91 -7.25
N GLN A 305 22.02 28.86 -7.41
CA GLN A 305 21.05 29.35 -6.44
C GLN A 305 20.48 28.17 -5.65
N HIS A 306 20.29 28.35 -4.34
CA HIS A 306 19.57 27.37 -3.53
C HIS A 306 18.16 27.13 -4.11
N PRO A 307 17.65 25.90 -4.15
CA PRO A 307 16.35 25.62 -4.73
C PRO A 307 15.20 26.27 -3.93
N PHE A 308 14.03 26.35 -4.53
CA PHE A 308 12.78 26.43 -3.78
C PHE A 308 12.48 25.04 -3.23
N THR A 309 12.06 24.92 -1.97
CA THR A 309 11.73 23.61 -1.40
C THR A 309 10.24 23.56 -1.06
N ILE A 310 9.55 22.54 -1.59
CA ILE A 310 8.19 22.17 -1.19
C ILE A 310 8.26 20.78 -0.57
N ALA A 311 7.51 20.56 0.50
CA ALA A 311 7.37 19.22 1.07
C ALA A 311 6.15 18.51 0.48
N VAL A 312 6.24 17.20 0.25
CA VAL A 312 5.09 16.34 -0.05
C VAL A 312 4.97 15.28 1.03
N VAL A 313 3.82 15.18 1.68
CA VAL A 313 3.58 14.23 2.78
C VAL A 313 2.60 13.15 2.33
N VAL A 314 3.07 11.90 2.34
CA VAL A 314 2.36 10.72 1.81
C VAL A 314 2.46 9.52 2.79
N PRO A 315 1.48 8.61 2.83
CA PRO A 315 1.40 7.51 3.79
C PRO A 315 2.09 6.24 3.28
N ILE A 316 3.39 6.29 2.95
CA ILE A 316 4.13 5.19 2.27
C ILE A 316 3.98 3.83 2.98
N ASP A 317 3.98 3.83 4.32
CA ASP A 317 3.89 2.61 5.13
C ASP A 317 2.51 1.92 5.05
N GLN A 318 1.44 2.69 4.79
CA GLN A 318 0.06 2.21 4.80
C GLN A 318 -0.53 2.07 3.39
N ASP A 319 -0.22 2.99 2.49
CA ASP A 319 -0.70 2.98 1.10
C ASP A 319 0.44 3.35 0.14
N ASN A 320 1.15 2.31 -0.31
CA ASN A 320 2.28 2.45 -1.22
C ASN A 320 1.87 2.95 -2.61
N ASP A 321 0.74 2.44 -3.13
CA ASP A 321 0.28 2.74 -4.48
C ASP A 321 -0.33 4.16 -4.54
N GLY A 322 -1.14 4.54 -3.54
CA GLY A 322 -1.66 5.90 -3.39
C GLY A 322 -0.55 6.94 -3.23
N ALA A 323 0.45 6.65 -2.39
CA ALA A 323 1.64 7.49 -2.23
C ALA A 323 2.37 7.69 -3.56
N LYS A 324 2.55 6.62 -4.37
CA LYS A 324 3.17 6.73 -5.70
C LYS A 324 2.33 7.56 -6.66
N GLU A 325 1.00 7.43 -6.66
CA GLU A 325 0.14 8.28 -7.49
C GLU A 325 0.27 9.77 -7.12
N THR A 326 0.28 10.11 -5.83
CA THR A 326 0.51 11.49 -5.38
C THR A 326 1.88 11.99 -5.85
N LEU A 327 2.92 11.18 -5.69
CA LEU A 327 4.27 11.56 -6.11
C LEU A 327 4.40 11.67 -7.64
N ARG A 328 3.64 10.92 -8.45
CA ARG A 328 3.66 11.07 -9.92
C ARG A 328 3.21 12.46 -10.36
N GLY A 329 2.13 12.99 -9.76
CA GLY A 329 1.67 14.34 -10.07
C GLY A 329 2.70 15.41 -9.71
N VAL A 330 3.26 15.30 -8.50
CA VAL A 330 4.32 16.19 -8.00
C VAL A 330 5.58 16.13 -8.87
N ALA A 331 6.06 14.92 -9.15
CA ALA A 331 7.26 14.68 -9.95
C ALA A 331 7.10 15.24 -11.37
N GLN A 332 5.92 15.08 -11.99
CA GLN A 332 5.67 15.58 -13.34
C GLN A 332 5.70 17.11 -13.40
N ALA A 333 5.08 17.79 -12.43
CA ALA A 333 5.11 19.26 -12.37
C ALA A 333 6.52 19.79 -12.05
N GLN A 334 7.22 19.17 -11.11
CA GLN A 334 8.61 19.51 -10.78
C GLN A 334 9.53 19.39 -12.01
N ASP A 335 9.46 18.26 -12.71
CA ASP A 335 10.27 17.98 -13.89
C ASP A 335 10.01 19.01 -15.00
N GLN A 336 8.75 19.33 -15.27
CA GLN A 336 8.36 20.37 -16.24
C GLN A 336 8.89 21.76 -15.87
N PHE A 337 8.79 22.14 -14.59
CA PHE A 337 9.28 23.43 -14.11
C PHE A 337 10.81 23.52 -14.21
N ASN A 338 11.52 22.49 -13.76
CA ASN A 338 12.98 22.44 -13.80
C ASN A 338 13.54 22.34 -15.23
N ASP A 339 12.87 21.60 -16.12
CA ASP A 339 13.22 21.54 -17.56
C ASP A 339 12.98 22.87 -18.27
N SER A 340 12.05 23.69 -17.76
CA SER A 340 11.80 25.05 -18.24
C SER A 340 12.74 26.08 -17.60
N TYR A 341 13.86 25.64 -17.03
CA TYR A 341 14.89 26.45 -16.33
C TYR A 341 14.42 27.11 -15.03
N GLY A 342 13.32 26.65 -14.45
CA GLY A 342 12.76 27.16 -13.21
C GLY A 342 12.43 28.66 -13.26
N LEU A 343 12.37 29.30 -12.10
CA LEU A 343 12.10 30.74 -12.00
C LEU A 343 13.44 31.48 -11.82
N ASN A 344 13.85 32.25 -12.83
CA ASN A 344 15.13 32.98 -12.85
C ASN A 344 16.36 32.06 -12.62
N GLY A 345 16.33 30.84 -13.16
CA GLY A 345 17.39 29.84 -12.98
C GLY A 345 17.38 29.13 -11.62
N ARG A 346 16.36 29.39 -10.78
CA ARG A 346 16.17 28.71 -9.49
C ARG A 346 15.16 27.59 -9.64
N PHE A 347 15.60 26.38 -9.34
CA PHE A 347 14.83 25.15 -9.52
C PHE A 347 14.01 24.80 -8.28
N LEU A 348 13.06 23.87 -8.46
CA LEU A 348 12.25 23.28 -7.41
C LEU A 348 12.86 21.97 -6.91
N GLU A 349 13.02 21.87 -5.60
CA GLU A 349 13.33 20.66 -4.84
C GLU A 349 12.07 20.20 -4.10
N ILE A 350 11.86 18.89 -4.04
CA ILE A 350 10.75 18.26 -3.31
C ILE A 350 11.32 17.43 -2.15
N ALA A 351 10.92 17.75 -0.93
CA ALA A 351 11.18 16.91 0.24
C ALA A 351 10.01 15.93 0.43
N ILE A 352 10.26 14.63 0.27
CA ILE A 352 9.23 13.59 0.47
C ILE A 352 9.21 13.22 1.95
N ALA A 353 8.03 13.19 2.56
CA ALA A 353 7.83 12.81 3.95
C ALA A 353 6.79 11.69 4.07
N ASN A 354 7.08 10.71 4.92
CA ASN A 354 6.24 9.56 5.19
C ASN A 354 5.56 9.70 6.55
N ASP A 355 4.24 9.87 6.59
CA ASP A 355 3.47 9.93 7.83
C ASP A 355 2.78 8.60 8.21
N GLY A 356 2.86 7.58 7.35
CA GLY A 356 2.22 6.29 7.54
C GLY A 356 0.71 6.35 7.79
N ASN A 357 0.04 7.44 7.42
CA ASN A 357 -1.36 7.73 7.77
C ASN A 357 -1.66 7.70 9.29
N ASP A 358 -0.65 7.94 10.11
CA ASP A 358 -0.78 8.01 11.58
C ASP A 358 -0.87 9.46 12.05
N GLN A 359 -1.81 9.77 12.96
CA GLN A 359 -2.04 11.15 13.40
C GLN A 359 -0.88 11.72 14.22
N ALA A 360 -0.25 10.91 15.08
CA ALA A 360 0.87 11.36 15.88
C ALA A 360 2.07 11.63 14.98
N LYS A 361 2.38 10.71 14.06
CA LYS A 361 3.45 10.84 13.07
C LYS A 361 3.18 12.01 12.12
N ALA A 362 1.95 12.21 11.64
CA ALA A 362 1.58 13.36 10.81
C ALA A 362 1.87 14.70 11.52
N LYS A 363 1.51 14.80 12.81
CA LYS A 363 1.82 15.97 13.64
C LYS A 363 3.33 16.16 13.84
N GLU A 364 4.09 15.07 14.07
CA GLU A 364 5.55 15.12 14.19
C GLU A 364 6.24 15.56 12.89
N ILE A 365 5.77 15.06 11.73
CA ILE A 365 6.24 15.48 10.42
C ILE A 365 5.95 16.97 10.22
N ALA A 366 4.72 17.42 10.51
CA ALA A 366 4.39 18.85 10.42
C ALA A 366 5.31 19.70 11.28
N GLN A 367 5.61 19.27 12.52
CA GLN A 367 6.55 19.95 13.41
C GLN A 367 7.99 19.98 12.89
N ALA A 368 8.42 18.95 12.14
CA ALA A 368 9.73 18.95 11.50
C ALA A 368 9.78 19.90 10.29
N LEU A 369 8.75 19.87 9.43
CA LEU A 369 8.68 20.71 8.23
C LEU A 369 8.61 22.21 8.58
N VAL A 370 7.86 22.60 9.62
CA VAL A 370 7.78 24.02 10.02
C VAL A 370 9.10 24.57 10.56
N LYS A 371 9.94 23.72 11.18
CA LYS A 371 11.28 24.11 11.66
C LYS A 371 12.25 24.41 10.51
N GLU A 372 12.04 23.80 9.35
CA GLU A 372 12.92 23.98 8.20
C GLU A 372 12.49 25.14 7.31
N LYS A 373 13.10 26.32 7.52
CA LYS A 373 12.70 27.57 6.85
C LYS A 373 12.79 27.57 5.32
N SER A 374 13.55 26.65 4.72
CA SER A 374 13.66 26.45 3.27
C SER A 374 12.36 25.94 2.64
N ILE A 375 11.55 25.20 3.41
CA ILE A 375 10.25 24.68 2.97
C ILE A 375 9.25 25.84 2.95
N VAL A 376 8.78 26.18 1.75
CA VAL A 376 7.84 27.30 1.52
C VAL A 376 6.38 26.86 1.40
N GLY A 377 6.12 25.55 1.30
CA GLY A 377 4.79 24.99 1.20
C GLY A 377 4.78 23.47 1.39
N VAL A 378 3.60 22.93 1.69
CA VAL A 378 3.35 21.50 1.89
C VAL A 378 2.24 21.03 0.96
N ILE A 379 2.48 19.95 0.23
CA ILE A 379 1.45 19.18 -0.47
C ILE A 379 1.11 17.97 0.39
N GLY A 380 -0.16 17.76 0.67
CA GLY A 380 -0.63 16.73 1.60
C GLY A 380 -1.42 17.35 2.75
N HIS A 381 -1.75 16.61 3.81
CA HIS A 381 -1.54 15.17 3.95
C HIS A 381 -2.60 14.42 3.12
N GLU A 382 -2.37 13.13 2.88
CA GLU A 382 -3.22 12.38 1.96
C GLU A 382 -4.63 12.13 2.52
N SER A 383 -4.72 11.69 3.77
CA SER A 383 -6.01 11.43 4.42
C SER A 383 -6.52 12.64 5.19
N SER A 384 -7.85 12.76 5.29
CA SER A 384 -8.47 13.84 6.06
C SER A 384 -8.08 13.80 7.54
N LYS A 385 -7.88 12.59 8.10
CA LYS A 385 -7.47 12.38 9.49
C LYS A 385 -6.03 12.83 9.76
N ALA A 386 -5.11 12.58 8.84
CA ALA A 386 -3.73 13.06 8.92
C ALA A 386 -3.67 14.59 8.73
N SER A 387 -4.43 15.13 7.78
CA SER A 387 -4.55 16.57 7.55
C SER A 387 -5.09 17.32 8.77
N GLU A 388 -6.12 16.79 9.43
CA GLU A 388 -6.68 17.34 10.66
C GLU A 388 -5.63 17.42 11.79
N ALA A 389 -4.77 16.41 11.92
CA ALA A 389 -3.73 16.37 12.96
C ALA A 389 -2.58 17.36 12.68
N ALA A 390 -2.24 17.57 11.41
CA ALA A 390 -1.12 18.40 10.98
C ALA A 390 -1.47 19.89 10.84
N LEU A 391 -2.69 20.21 10.39
CA LEU A 391 -3.11 21.57 10.04
C LEU A 391 -2.90 22.60 11.17
N PRO A 392 -3.21 22.32 12.46
CA PRO A 392 -2.95 23.29 13.53
C PRO A 392 -1.48 23.69 13.66
N VAL A 393 -0.55 22.79 13.32
CA VAL A 393 0.90 23.08 13.35
C VAL A 393 1.29 24.02 12.20
N TYR A 394 0.70 23.82 11.02
CA TYR A 394 0.92 24.68 9.86
C TYR A 394 0.27 26.06 10.04
N ASP A 395 -0.93 26.12 10.59
CA ASP A 395 -1.64 27.36 10.96
C ASP A 395 -0.78 28.22 11.87
N GLN A 396 -0.28 27.64 12.97
CA GLN A 396 0.56 28.35 13.92
C GLN A 396 1.87 28.87 13.29
N ALA A 397 2.39 28.17 12.28
CA ALA A 397 3.64 28.52 11.61
C ALA A 397 3.45 29.43 10.38
N GLY A 398 2.21 29.67 9.94
CA GLY A 398 1.92 30.36 8.68
C GLY A 398 2.49 29.65 7.45
N LEU A 399 2.55 28.31 7.48
CA LEU A 399 3.05 27.49 6.37
C LEU A 399 1.88 26.99 5.51
N ALA A 400 1.83 27.41 4.25
CA ALA A 400 0.77 27.00 3.33
C ALA A 400 0.77 25.49 3.09
N MET A 401 -0.42 24.90 3.10
CA MET A 401 -0.71 23.49 2.85
C MET A 401 -1.75 23.39 1.74
N ILE A 402 -1.43 22.65 0.67
CA ILE A 402 -2.40 22.27 -0.37
C ILE A 402 -2.63 20.76 -0.27
N SER A 403 -3.80 20.36 0.22
CA SER A 403 -4.22 18.96 0.18
C SER A 403 -4.70 18.59 -1.23
N SER A 404 -4.11 17.56 -1.82
CA SER A 404 -4.55 17.03 -3.12
C SER A 404 -5.67 16.00 -3.03
N THR A 405 -5.93 15.44 -1.85
CA THR A 405 -6.80 14.25 -1.68
C THR A 405 -7.72 14.30 -0.46
N SER A 406 -7.42 15.10 0.57
CA SER A 406 -8.30 15.23 1.74
C SER A 406 -9.56 16.04 1.41
N THR A 407 -10.71 15.40 1.58
CA THR A 407 -12.02 15.89 1.11
C THR A 407 -12.99 16.22 2.25
N SER A 408 -12.68 15.88 3.51
CA SER A 408 -13.55 16.22 4.66
C SER A 408 -13.93 17.71 4.66
N THR A 409 -15.22 18.00 4.81
CA THR A 409 -15.77 19.37 4.79
C THR A 409 -15.28 20.20 5.99
N ASP A 410 -14.96 19.55 7.10
CA ASP A 410 -14.54 20.22 8.35
C ASP A 410 -13.10 20.73 8.34
N LEU A 411 -12.30 20.33 7.34
CA LEU A 411 -10.92 20.81 7.20
C LEU A 411 -10.92 22.29 6.80
N SER A 412 -10.44 23.14 7.70
CA SER A 412 -10.33 24.58 7.50
C SER A 412 -9.28 25.17 8.42
N SER A 413 -8.63 26.26 7.98
CA SER A 413 -7.74 27.03 8.85
C SER A 413 -8.54 27.74 9.95
N GLN A 414 -7.95 27.92 11.12
CA GLN A 414 -8.60 28.63 12.23
C GLN A 414 -8.79 30.13 11.94
N ASP A 415 -7.86 30.74 11.20
CA ASP A 415 -7.95 32.14 10.77
C ASP A 415 -8.19 32.21 9.26
N ILE A 416 -9.41 32.57 8.86
CA ILE A 416 -9.78 32.68 7.45
C ILE A 416 -9.04 33.83 6.73
N ASN A 417 -8.61 34.87 7.45
CA ASN A 417 -7.87 35.99 6.85
C ASN A 417 -6.40 35.62 6.59
N ASN A 418 -5.89 34.65 7.35
CA ASN A 418 -4.55 34.09 7.17
C ASN A 418 -4.63 32.60 6.83
N ASN A 419 -5.60 32.23 6.00
CA ASN A 419 -5.92 30.84 5.65
C ASN A 419 -4.70 30.15 5.03
N VAL A 420 -4.15 29.13 5.71
CA VAL A 420 -3.00 28.33 5.22
C VAL A 420 -3.43 27.04 4.53
N PHE A 421 -4.68 26.61 4.72
CA PHE A 421 -5.25 25.42 4.11
C PHE A 421 -5.85 25.73 2.75
N PHE A 422 -5.48 24.94 1.75
CA PHE A 422 -6.07 24.92 0.43
C PHE A 422 -6.27 23.47 0.00
N ARG A 423 -7.14 23.21 -0.97
CA ARG A 423 -7.23 21.89 -1.59
C ARG A 423 -7.58 21.92 -3.07
N THR A 424 -6.94 21.05 -3.84
CA THR A 424 -7.23 20.85 -5.26
C THR A 424 -8.26 19.75 -5.51
N ALA A 425 -8.42 18.82 -4.55
CA ALA A 425 -9.59 17.95 -4.49
C ALA A 425 -10.84 18.73 -4.04
N PRO A 426 -12.03 18.38 -4.56
CA PRO A 426 -13.31 18.87 -4.06
C PRO A 426 -13.56 18.50 -2.59
N SER A 427 -14.50 19.21 -1.95
CA SER A 427 -15.02 18.84 -0.64
C SER A 427 -16.00 17.66 -0.71
N ASN A 428 -16.21 16.99 0.43
CA ASN A 428 -17.28 16.03 0.63
C ASN A 428 -18.63 16.65 0.30
N GLN A 429 -18.86 17.91 0.66
CA GLN A 429 -20.07 18.63 0.31
C GLN A 429 -20.32 18.66 -1.20
N GLU A 430 -19.31 19.00 -2.01
CA GLU A 430 -19.45 19.03 -3.48
C GLU A 430 -19.63 17.63 -4.08
N PHE A 431 -18.93 16.62 -3.55
CA PHE A 431 -19.14 15.22 -3.94
C PHE A 431 -20.53 14.72 -3.60
N ALA A 432 -20.97 14.92 -2.37
CA ALA A 432 -22.27 14.54 -1.85
C ALA A 432 -23.39 15.18 -2.68
N LYS A 433 -23.28 16.48 -2.99
CA LYS A 433 -24.25 17.19 -3.83
C LYS A 433 -24.36 16.58 -5.23
N LYS A 434 -23.24 16.30 -5.89
CA LYS A 434 -23.22 15.68 -7.23
C LYS A 434 -23.81 14.27 -7.19
N LEU A 435 -23.41 13.46 -6.20
CA LEU A 435 -23.86 12.08 -6.05
C LEU A 435 -25.35 12.01 -5.68
N ALA A 436 -25.81 12.80 -4.71
CA ALA A 436 -27.22 12.86 -4.31
C ALA A 436 -28.14 13.28 -5.47
N LYS A 437 -27.73 14.28 -6.25
CA LYS A 437 -28.45 14.67 -7.47
C LYS A 437 -28.55 13.48 -8.43
N HIS A 438 -27.44 12.82 -8.71
CA HIS A 438 -27.41 11.68 -9.63
C HIS A 438 -28.27 10.50 -9.17
N VAL A 439 -28.20 10.12 -7.88
CA VAL A 439 -29.03 9.03 -7.34
C VAL A 439 -30.51 9.39 -7.47
N LYS A 440 -30.89 10.63 -7.12
CA LYS A 440 -32.29 11.07 -7.15
C LYS A 440 -32.90 11.15 -8.55
N THR A 441 -32.12 11.42 -9.59
CA THR A 441 -32.63 11.44 -10.97
C THR A 441 -32.87 10.04 -11.54
N GLN A 442 -32.39 8.97 -10.90
CA GLN A 442 -32.68 7.62 -11.33
C GLN A 442 -34.06 7.15 -10.84
N ALA A 443 -34.88 6.65 -11.77
CA ALA A 443 -36.21 6.14 -11.45
C ALA A 443 -36.16 5.04 -10.37
N GLY A 444 -36.95 5.24 -9.30
CA GLY A 444 -37.15 4.25 -8.23
C GLY A 444 -36.06 4.23 -7.16
N LEU A 445 -35.11 5.19 -7.14
CA LEU A 445 -34.08 5.31 -6.11
C LEU A 445 -34.40 6.40 -5.09
N ASP A 446 -35.62 6.45 -4.57
CA ASP A 446 -36.04 7.45 -3.57
C ASP A 446 -35.65 7.09 -2.13
N LYS A 447 -35.26 5.83 -1.89
CA LYS A 447 -34.82 5.31 -0.61
C LYS A 447 -33.44 4.69 -0.74
N VAL A 448 -32.56 4.99 0.20
CA VAL A 448 -31.19 4.47 0.25
C VAL A 448 -30.81 4.01 1.66
N VAL A 449 -29.80 3.16 1.73
CA VAL A 449 -29.03 2.90 2.96
C VAL A 449 -27.61 3.39 2.80
N ILE A 450 -26.96 3.74 3.90
CA ILE A 450 -25.57 4.23 3.88
C ILE A 450 -24.71 3.33 4.76
N PHE A 451 -23.64 2.78 4.18
CA PHE A 451 -22.56 2.11 4.89
C PHE A 451 -21.41 3.09 5.10
N TYR A 452 -21.02 3.31 6.36
CA TYR A 452 -20.00 4.30 6.72
C TYR A 452 -19.15 3.84 7.90
N ASP A 453 -17.94 4.37 8.02
CA ASP A 453 -17.04 4.18 9.17
C ASP A 453 -17.32 5.27 10.22
N ALA A 454 -17.78 4.85 11.41
CA ALA A 454 -18.14 5.79 12.47
C ALA A 454 -16.93 6.44 13.16
N ASP A 455 -15.72 5.89 13.00
CA ASP A 455 -14.50 6.43 13.59
C ASP A 455 -13.77 7.40 12.66
N SER A 456 -14.16 7.45 11.38
CA SER A 456 -13.56 8.32 10.37
C SER A 456 -14.30 9.65 10.22
N VAL A 457 -13.57 10.76 10.37
CA VAL A 457 -14.09 12.12 10.11
C VAL A 457 -14.54 12.29 8.66
N TYR A 458 -13.79 11.74 7.71
CA TYR A 458 -14.15 11.75 6.28
C TYR A 458 -15.49 11.04 6.05
N SER A 459 -15.61 9.80 6.56
CA SER A 459 -16.76 8.95 6.28
C SER A 459 -18.04 9.48 6.91
N LYS A 460 -17.96 9.94 8.17
CA LYS A 460 -19.07 10.61 8.85
C LYS A 460 -19.50 11.89 8.12
N GLY A 461 -18.54 12.74 7.74
CA GLY A 461 -18.82 13.98 7.03
C GLY A 461 -19.51 13.73 5.69
N PHE A 462 -18.99 12.79 4.89
CA PHE A 462 -19.61 12.42 3.61
C PHE A 462 -21.02 11.88 3.82
N LYS A 463 -21.21 10.97 4.78
CA LYS A 463 -22.52 10.42 5.13
C LYS A 463 -23.52 11.53 5.48
N GLN A 464 -23.13 12.52 6.27
CA GLN A 464 -23.97 13.67 6.65
C GLN A 464 -24.28 14.60 5.47
N ASP A 465 -23.26 14.97 4.68
CA ASP A 465 -23.41 15.83 3.52
C ASP A 465 -24.33 15.20 2.46
N PHE A 466 -24.14 13.89 2.19
CA PHE A 466 -24.97 13.15 1.26
C PHE A 466 -26.40 13.06 1.75
N GLN A 467 -26.62 12.66 3.01
CA GLN A 467 -27.95 12.58 3.60
C GLN A 467 -28.68 13.92 3.48
N THR A 468 -28.01 15.01 3.84
CA THR A 468 -28.57 16.37 3.78
C THR A 468 -29.01 16.72 2.36
N HIS A 469 -28.14 16.55 1.36
CA HIS A 469 -28.48 16.89 -0.02
C HIS A 469 -29.52 15.95 -0.63
N PHE A 470 -29.48 14.66 -0.30
CA PHE A 470 -30.44 13.69 -0.82
C PHE A 470 -31.85 13.91 -0.27
N GLU A 471 -31.97 14.19 1.03
CA GLU A 471 -33.26 14.50 1.68
C GLU A 471 -33.83 15.86 1.23
N GLN A 472 -32.98 16.86 0.98
CA GLN A 472 -33.40 18.14 0.36
C GLN A 472 -34.01 17.96 -1.02
N LEU A 473 -33.58 16.94 -1.77
CA LEU A 473 -34.13 16.58 -3.07
C LEU A 473 -35.35 15.63 -2.97
N GLY A 474 -35.86 15.39 -1.75
CA GLY A 474 -37.02 14.54 -1.49
C GLY A 474 -36.72 13.05 -1.38
N GLY A 475 -35.45 12.65 -1.35
CA GLY A 475 -35.03 11.28 -1.05
C GLY A 475 -35.13 10.96 0.45
N LYS A 476 -34.92 9.70 0.82
CA LYS A 476 -34.91 9.25 2.22
C LYS A 476 -33.76 8.29 2.49
N VAL A 477 -32.95 8.60 3.50
CA VAL A 477 -32.02 7.62 4.09
C VAL A 477 -32.78 6.77 5.09
N VAL A 478 -32.86 5.46 4.83
CA VAL A 478 -33.63 4.53 5.66
C VAL A 478 -32.82 4.01 6.84
N ARG A 479 -31.51 3.82 6.65
CA ARG A 479 -30.60 3.33 7.68
C ARG A 479 -29.16 3.77 7.43
N ASP A 480 -28.47 3.99 8.54
CA ASP A 480 -27.02 4.11 8.61
C ASP A 480 -26.43 2.81 9.19
N ILE A 481 -25.51 2.19 8.46
CA ILE A 481 -24.88 0.92 8.81
C ILE A 481 -23.39 1.17 9.04
N LYS A 482 -22.89 0.76 10.20
CA LYS A 482 -21.51 1.02 10.61
C LYS A 482 -20.59 -0.09 10.09
N LEU A 483 -19.57 0.28 9.33
CA LEU A 483 -18.55 -0.64 8.80
C LEU A 483 -17.60 -1.14 9.89
N ASN A 484 -17.40 -0.35 10.93
CA ASN A 484 -16.54 -0.65 12.07
C ASN A 484 -17.26 -1.39 13.21
N ASP A 485 -18.49 -1.85 12.97
CA ASP A 485 -19.22 -2.68 13.94
C ASP A 485 -18.67 -4.12 13.90
N PRO A 486 -18.10 -4.65 15.00
CA PRO A 486 -17.54 -6.00 15.03
C PRO A 486 -18.60 -7.09 14.80
N ASP A 487 -19.87 -6.78 15.03
CA ASP A 487 -21.00 -7.70 14.85
C ASP A 487 -21.70 -7.51 13.49
N LEU A 488 -21.11 -6.71 12.57
CA LEU A 488 -21.68 -6.48 11.24
C LEU A 488 -21.83 -7.78 10.45
N ASN A 489 -23.08 -8.20 10.22
CA ASN A 489 -23.41 -9.27 9.30
C ASN A 489 -23.91 -8.70 7.97
N ILE A 490 -23.00 -8.69 6.97
CA ILE A 490 -23.26 -8.13 5.63
C ILE A 490 -24.47 -8.79 4.96
N THR A 491 -24.58 -10.12 5.01
CA THR A 491 -25.67 -10.86 4.34
C THR A 491 -27.03 -10.55 4.96
N GLU A 492 -27.10 -10.45 6.29
CA GLU A 492 -28.33 -10.09 6.99
C GLU A 492 -28.76 -8.66 6.67
N GLU A 493 -27.83 -7.70 6.70
CA GLU A 493 -28.13 -6.31 6.34
C GLU A 493 -28.63 -6.19 4.90
N LEU A 494 -27.97 -6.81 3.93
CA LEU A 494 -28.41 -6.80 2.53
C LEU A 494 -29.82 -7.41 2.37
N THR A 495 -30.07 -8.58 2.98
CA THR A 495 -31.38 -9.25 2.93
C THR A 495 -32.47 -8.38 3.53
N ARG A 496 -32.19 -7.73 4.66
CA ARG A 496 -33.11 -6.83 5.36
C ARG A 496 -33.44 -5.60 4.53
N ASN A 497 -32.42 -4.98 3.94
CA ASN A 497 -32.57 -3.77 3.12
C ASN A 497 -33.47 -4.02 1.90
N LEU A 498 -33.34 -5.19 1.27
CA LEU A 498 -34.13 -5.58 0.11
C LEU A 498 -35.56 -6.01 0.50
N SER A 499 -35.70 -6.86 1.52
CA SER A 499 -36.98 -7.53 1.82
C SER A 499 -37.88 -6.74 2.77
N GLN A 500 -37.32 -6.07 3.76
CA GLN A 500 -38.07 -5.33 4.78
C GLN A 500 -38.18 -3.84 4.44
N ASP A 501 -37.04 -3.22 4.12
CA ASP A 501 -36.98 -1.77 3.91
C ASP A 501 -37.35 -1.35 2.48
N GLN A 502 -37.36 -2.32 1.55
CA GLN A 502 -37.65 -2.14 0.12
C GLN A 502 -36.74 -1.07 -0.51
N VAL A 503 -35.47 -1.07 -0.12
CA VAL A 503 -34.42 -0.18 -0.62
C VAL A 503 -33.82 -0.77 -1.89
N LYS A 504 -33.49 0.08 -2.87
CA LYS A 504 -32.90 -0.33 -4.16
C LYS A 504 -31.47 0.17 -4.39
N ALA A 505 -30.93 0.97 -3.47
CA ALA A 505 -29.57 1.49 -3.58
C ALA A 505 -28.86 1.58 -2.22
N ALA A 506 -27.56 1.31 -2.24
CA ALA A 506 -26.65 1.42 -1.10
C ALA A 506 -25.52 2.39 -1.42
N MET A 507 -25.28 3.32 -0.49
CA MET A 507 -24.12 4.20 -0.53
C MET A 507 -22.99 3.57 0.30
N LEU A 508 -21.80 3.46 -0.28
CA LEU A 508 -20.60 2.90 0.33
C LEU A 508 -19.60 4.03 0.55
N PHE A 509 -19.44 4.47 1.80
CA PHE A 509 -18.52 5.55 2.19
C PHE A 509 -17.46 5.02 3.16
N PRO A 510 -16.61 4.04 2.80
CA PRO A 510 -15.58 3.55 3.70
C PRO A 510 -14.49 4.59 3.94
N SER A 511 -13.83 4.51 5.09
CA SER A 511 -12.48 5.07 5.23
C SER A 511 -11.44 4.18 4.56
N THR A 512 -10.19 4.66 4.47
CA THR A 512 -9.08 3.87 3.92
C THR A 512 -8.85 2.55 4.67
N HIS A 513 -9.34 2.42 5.91
CA HIS A 513 -9.21 1.19 6.70
C HIS A 513 -10.26 0.12 6.36
N TYR A 514 -11.44 0.52 5.87
CA TYR A 514 -12.59 -0.36 5.63
C TYR A 514 -12.93 -0.51 4.14
N ILE A 515 -11.96 -0.29 3.24
CA ILE A 515 -12.13 -0.53 1.80
C ILE A 515 -12.45 -2.01 1.54
N ASP A 516 -11.74 -2.93 2.19
CA ASP A 516 -11.97 -4.38 2.04
C ASP A 516 -13.39 -4.78 2.47
N THR A 517 -13.91 -4.19 3.55
CA THR A 517 -15.29 -4.41 3.97
C THR A 517 -16.29 -3.93 2.93
N ALA A 518 -16.03 -2.80 2.27
CA ALA A 518 -16.87 -2.32 1.16
C ALA A 518 -16.79 -3.25 -0.06
N VAL A 519 -15.63 -3.84 -0.35
CA VAL A 519 -15.46 -4.89 -1.36
C VAL A 519 -16.30 -6.12 -1.00
N ASP A 520 -16.28 -6.55 0.26
CA ASP A 520 -17.06 -7.71 0.71
C ASP A 520 -18.57 -7.46 0.64
N ILE A 521 -19.02 -6.23 0.90
CA ILE A 521 -20.41 -5.82 0.66
C ILE A 521 -20.77 -5.91 -0.81
N ALA A 522 -19.90 -5.44 -1.71
CA ALA A 522 -20.14 -5.51 -3.15
C ALA A 522 -20.25 -6.97 -3.64
N LYS A 523 -19.33 -7.84 -3.21
CA LYS A 523 -19.38 -9.29 -3.50
C LYS A 523 -20.66 -9.94 -2.99
N ALA A 524 -21.03 -9.70 -1.74
CA ALA A 524 -22.26 -10.25 -1.18
C ALA A 524 -23.51 -9.76 -1.94
N ASN A 525 -23.52 -8.50 -2.37
CA ASN A 525 -24.60 -7.92 -3.16
C ASN A 525 -24.69 -8.54 -4.57
N ALA A 526 -23.56 -8.79 -5.23
CA ALA A 526 -23.52 -9.43 -6.53
C ALA A 526 -23.97 -10.90 -6.51
N HIS A 527 -23.77 -11.63 -5.40
CA HIS A 527 -24.38 -12.96 -5.22
C HIS A 527 -25.92 -12.93 -5.18
N LEU A 528 -26.53 -11.83 -4.74
CA LEU A 528 -27.99 -11.63 -4.76
C LEU A 528 -28.50 -11.18 -6.15
N ASN A 529 -27.59 -10.72 -7.03
CA ASN A 529 -27.88 -10.30 -8.39
C ASN A 529 -26.84 -10.85 -9.38
N PRO A 530 -26.96 -12.14 -9.78
CA PRO A 530 -25.96 -12.80 -10.62
C PRO A 530 -25.91 -12.27 -12.06
N ASN A 531 -26.78 -11.33 -12.46
CA ASN A 531 -26.70 -10.64 -13.76
C ASN A 531 -26.81 -9.11 -13.60
N PRO A 532 -25.69 -8.36 -13.50
CA PRO A 532 -25.69 -6.91 -13.32
C PRO A 532 -26.32 -6.13 -14.49
N ASN A 533 -26.51 -6.76 -15.66
CA ASN A 533 -27.16 -6.14 -16.82
C ASN A 533 -28.70 -6.33 -16.84
N ASN A 534 -29.26 -7.14 -15.93
CA ASN A 534 -30.69 -7.32 -15.79
C ASN A 534 -31.23 -6.41 -14.68
N ARG A 535 -31.86 -5.30 -15.08
CA ARG A 535 -32.41 -4.27 -14.16
C ARG A 535 -33.62 -4.73 -13.33
N ASP A 536 -34.10 -5.96 -13.57
CA ASP A 536 -35.25 -6.56 -12.88
C ASP A 536 -34.86 -7.57 -11.77
N GLN A 537 -33.58 -7.68 -11.38
CA GLN A 537 -33.11 -8.61 -10.32
C GLN A 537 -32.70 -7.95 -8.99
N GLN A 538 -32.75 -8.75 -7.91
CA GLN A 538 -32.92 -8.40 -6.49
C GLN A 538 -31.75 -7.67 -5.78
N GLY A 539 -30.68 -7.26 -6.44
CA GLY A 539 -29.54 -6.60 -5.79
C GLY A 539 -29.70 -5.09 -5.62
N LEU A 540 -28.91 -4.49 -4.73
CA LEU A 540 -28.83 -3.03 -4.57
C LEU A 540 -27.93 -2.43 -5.66
N LYS A 541 -28.34 -1.27 -6.21
CA LYS A 541 -27.41 -0.42 -6.95
C LYS A 541 -26.39 0.18 -5.97
N LEU A 542 -25.11 0.05 -6.30
CA LEU A 542 -24.03 0.50 -5.44
C LEU A 542 -23.50 1.86 -5.91
N PHE A 543 -23.37 2.77 -4.96
CA PHE A 543 -22.78 4.08 -5.18
C PHE A 543 -21.71 4.34 -4.12
N GLY A 544 -20.72 5.16 -4.41
CA GLY A 544 -19.71 5.49 -3.40
C GLY A 544 -18.86 6.72 -3.69
N GLY A 545 -17.97 6.99 -2.74
CA GLY A 545 -17.04 8.10 -2.80
C GLY A 545 -15.74 7.77 -3.52
N ASP A 546 -14.86 8.77 -3.52
CA ASP A 546 -13.53 8.75 -4.11
C ASP A 546 -12.59 7.70 -3.50
N THR A 547 -12.79 7.32 -2.22
CA THR A 547 -11.99 6.28 -1.54
C THR A 547 -12.14 4.89 -2.13
N LEU A 548 -13.18 4.63 -2.93
CA LEU A 548 -13.36 3.37 -3.65
C LEU A 548 -12.64 3.34 -5.00
N TYR A 549 -12.08 4.46 -5.47
CA TYR A 549 -11.26 4.48 -6.68
C TYR A 549 -9.86 3.96 -6.31
N THR A 550 -9.72 2.65 -6.19
CA THR A 550 -8.45 1.98 -5.88
C THR A 550 -8.18 0.83 -6.82
N LYS A 551 -6.90 0.44 -6.91
CA LYS A 551 -6.51 -0.74 -7.67
C LYS A 551 -7.23 -2.01 -7.19
N THR A 552 -7.41 -2.17 -5.88
CA THR A 552 -8.16 -3.26 -5.25
C THR A 552 -9.58 -3.38 -5.81
N ILE A 553 -10.34 -2.28 -5.85
CA ILE A 553 -11.71 -2.28 -6.38
C ILE A 553 -11.71 -2.61 -7.89
N LEU A 554 -10.73 -2.14 -8.64
CA LEU A 554 -10.69 -2.30 -10.09
C LEU A 554 -10.13 -3.64 -10.58
N GLU A 555 -9.19 -4.24 -9.86
CA GLU A 555 -8.49 -5.46 -10.26
C GLU A 555 -8.95 -6.68 -9.45
N GLU A 556 -9.23 -6.54 -8.15
CA GLU A 556 -9.53 -7.68 -7.28
C GLU A 556 -11.03 -7.98 -7.18
N ALA A 557 -11.88 -6.96 -7.23
CA ALA A 557 -13.32 -7.16 -7.10
C ALA A 557 -13.98 -7.59 -8.43
N GLY A 558 -13.33 -7.39 -9.59
CA GLY A 558 -13.72 -8.01 -10.86
C GLY A 558 -15.15 -7.70 -11.30
N GLN A 559 -15.95 -8.73 -11.61
CA GLN A 559 -17.36 -8.59 -12.01
C GLN A 559 -18.30 -8.23 -10.84
N GLU A 560 -17.85 -8.37 -9.60
CA GLU A 560 -18.68 -8.22 -8.40
C GLU A 560 -18.98 -6.75 -8.06
N VAL A 561 -18.24 -5.80 -8.66
CA VAL A 561 -18.45 -4.35 -8.55
C VAL A 561 -19.01 -3.75 -9.83
N GLU A 562 -19.47 -4.57 -10.77
CA GLU A 562 -20.10 -4.10 -12.01
C GLU A 562 -21.33 -3.22 -11.68
N GLY A 563 -21.41 -2.03 -12.30
CA GLY A 563 -22.44 -1.03 -12.03
C GLY A 563 -22.19 -0.16 -10.79
N LEU A 564 -21.08 -0.35 -10.06
CA LEU A 564 -20.69 0.58 -9.00
C LEU A 564 -20.40 1.96 -9.60
N THR A 565 -21.18 2.97 -9.20
CA THR A 565 -20.97 4.36 -9.59
C THR A 565 -20.28 5.15 -8.48
N MET A 566 -19.14 5.77 -8.79
CA MET A 566 -18.36 6.59 -7.86
C MET A 566 -18.32 8.05 -8.29
N VAL A 567 -18.30 8.95 -7.32
CA VAL A 567 -17.96 10.36 -7.55
C VAL A 567 -16.47 10.58 -7.27
N VAL A 568 -15.76 11.21 -8.21
CA VAL A 568 -14.32 11.48 -8.12
C VAL A 568 -13.96 12.89 -8.58
N PRO A 569 -12.80 13.45 -8.18
CA PRO A 569 -12.39 14.80 -8.61
C PRO A 569 -12.22 14.96 -10.12
N TRP A 570 -11.77 13.88 -10.78
CA TRP A 570 -11.22 13.94 -12.12
C TRP A 570 -11.26 12.54 -12.75
N PHE A 571 -11.39 12.46 -14.08
CA PHE A 571 -11.28 11.18 -14.77
C PHE A 571 -10.63 11.34 -16.15
N ARG A 572 -9.69 10.47 -16.48
CA ARG A 572 -8.81 10.57 -17.66
C ARG A 572 -9.51 10.64 -19.01
N GLU A 573 -10.74 10.14 -19.11
CA GLU A 573 -11.52 10.08 -20.36
C GLU A 573 -12.44 11.31 -20.55
N VAL A 574 -12.53 12.23 -19.58
CA VAL A 574 -13.34 13.46 -19.78
C VAL A 574 -12.64 14.39 -20.79
N PRO A 575 -13.37 15.07 -21.68
CA PRO A 575 -12.77 15.84 -22.79
C PRO A 575 -11.68 16.83 -22.36
N GLN A 576 -11.91 17.52 -21.25
CA GLN A 576 -11.01 18.51 -20.68
C GLN A 576 -9.68 17.90 -20.21
N ALA A 577 -9.69 16.63 -19.82
CA ALA A 577 -8.55 15.92 -19.25
C ALA A 577 -7.67 15.20 -20.27
N ILE A 578 -8.14 15.02 -21.52
CA ILE A 578 -7.49 14.15 -22.52
C ILE A 578 -6.05 14.57 -22.80
N THR A 579 -5.79 15.86 -22.91
CA THR A 579 -4.44 16.39 -23.17
C THR A 579 -3.47 16.00 -22.05
N PHE A 580 -3.86 16.26 -20.80
CA PHE A 580 -3.05 15.90 -19.63
C PHE A 580 -2.88 14.39 -19.52
N SER A 581 -3.98 13.64 -19.60
CA SER A 581 -3.96 12.18 -19.39
C SER A 581 -3.12 11.47 -20.45
N THR A 582 -3.15 11.92 -21.70
CA THR A 582 -2.31 11.37 -22.77
C THR A 582 -0.82 11.62 -22.51
N ALA A 583 -0.47 12.85 -22.11
CA ALA A 583 0.91 13.21 -21.80
C ALA A 583 1.43 12.46 -20.55
N ALA A 584 0.62 12.38 -19.50
CA ALA A 584 0.94 11.66 -18.28
C ALA A 584 1.12 10.16 -18.55
N ASN A 585 0.21 9.52 -19.29
CA ASN A 585 0.32 8.11 -19.64
C ASN A 585 1.61 7.80 -20.43
N LYS A 586 2.00 8.69 -21.34
CA LYS A 586 3.25 8.57 -22.10
C LYS A 586 4.48 8.70 -21.19
N ARG A 587 4.44 9.53 -20.16
CA ARG A 587 5.55 9.71 -19.20
C ARG A 587 5.69 8.50 -18.30
N TRP A 588 4.58 8.08 -17.67
CA TRP A 588 4.56 7.05 -16.63
C TRP A 588 4.46 5.63 -17.16
N GLY A 589 4.16 5.44 -18.45
CA GLY A 589 4.07 4.11 -19.07
C GLY A 589 2.81 3.33 -18.67
N GLY A 590 1.80 4.01 -18.13
CA GLY A 590 0.54 3.42 -17.66
C GLY A 590 -0.51 4.49 -17.45
N HIS A 591 -1.75 4.08 -17.19
CA HIS A 591 -2.82 5.03 -16.89
C HIS A 591 -2.60 5.74 -15.56
N VAL A 592 -2.79 7.06 -15.54
CA VAL A 592 -2.84 7.85 -14.30
C VAL A 592 -4.29 8.04 -13.82
N ASN A 593 -4.44 8.30 -12.52
CA ASN A 593 -5.74 8.54 -11.89
C ASN A 593 -5.90 9.99 -11.38
N TRP A 594 -7.00 10.24 -10.66
CA TRP A 594 -7.32 11.54 -10.11
C TRP A 594 -6.33 12.01 -9.02
N VAL A 595 -5.69 11.10 -8.29
CA VAL A 595 -4.67 11.42 -7.28
C VAL A 595 -3.45 12.02 -7.95
N THR A 596 -2.99 11.43 -9.05
CA THR A 596 -1.94 12.03 -9.91
C THR A 596 -2.35 13.40 -10.46
N ALA A 597 -3.59 13.54 -10.95
CA ALA A 597 -4.07 14.79 -11.54
C ALA A 597 -4.17 15.94 -10.52
N THR A 598 -4.73 15.68 -9.34
CA THR A 598 -4.95 16.69 -8.30
C THR A 598 -3.66 17.09 -7.58
N SER A 599 -2.70 16.17 -7.44
CA SER A 599 -1.35 16.47 -6.91
C SER A 599 -0.49 17.25 -7.92
N PHE A 600 -0.66 17.00 -9.21
CA PHE A 600 -0.10 17.85 -10.27
C PHE A 600 -0.64 19.28 -10.16
N ASP A 601 -1.96 19.44 -10.07
CA ASP A 601 -2.62 20.75 -9.89
C ASP A 601 -2.12 21.48 -8.63
N ALA A 602 -1.95 20.76 -7.52
CA ALA A 602 -1.45 21.33 -6.27
C ALA A 602 -0.02 21.86 -6.42
N THR A 603 0.83 21.11 -7.12
CA THR A 603 2.21 21.52 -7.40
C THR A 603 2.25 22.73 -8.32
N GLN A 604 1.41 22.76 -9.36
CA GLN A 604 1.29 23.90 -10.27
C GLN A 604 0.83 25.17 -9.54
N ALA A 605 -0.10 25.05 -8.58
CA ALA A 605 -0.54 26.18 -7.76
C ALA A 605 0.62 26.76 -6.93
N PHE A 606 1.41 25.91 -6.28
CA PHE A 606 2.61 26.36 -5.59
C PHE A 606 3.64 26.99 -6.54
N ILE A 607 3.92 26.36 -7.69
CA ILE A 607 4.84 26.89 -8.71
C ILE A 607 4.41 28.31 -9.13
N LYS A 608 3.12 28.54 -9.36
CA LYS A 608 2.56 29.86 -9.72
C LYS A 608 2.73 30.88 -8.58
N ALA A 609 2.65 30.42 -7.33
CA ALA A 609 2.82 31.22 -6.15
C ALA A 609 4.28 31.52 -5.80
N LEU A 610 5.26 30.79 -6.36
CA LEU A 610 6.68 31.08 -6.15
C LEU A 610 7.03 32.51 -6.58
N PHE A 611 7.98 33.10 -5.87
CA PHE A 611 8.52 34.42 -6.13
C PHE A 611 10.04 34.40 -5.98
N LYS A 612 10.74 35.47 -6.40
CA LYS A 612 12.21 35.53 -6.38
C LYS A 612 12.80 35.15 -5.01
N GLU A 613 12.21 35.70 -3.95
CA GLU A 613 12.54 35.34 -2.57
C GLU A 613 11.65 34.19 -2.09
N ALA A 614 12.27 33.17 -1.47
CA ALA A 614 11.57 32.04 -0.88
C ALA A 614 10.99 32.45 0.48
N ASP A 615 9.81 33.07 0.46
CA ASP A 615 9.13 33.60 1.64
C ASP A 615 7.75 32.95 1.80
N ARG A 616 7.53 32.26 2.92
CA ARG A 616 6.26 31.58 3.25
C ARG A 616 5.06 32.51 3.22
N LYS A 617 5.19 33.72 3.75
CA LYS A 617 4.11 34.71 3.80
C LYS A 617 3.75 35.17 2.39
N LEU A 618 4.75 35.40 1.54
CA LEU A 618 4.50 35.82 0.17
C LEU A 618 3.88 34.68 -0.68
N VAL A 619 4.35 33.44 -0.51
CA VAL A 619 3.75 32.27 -1.16
C VAL A 619 2.29 32.12 -0.73
N LEU A 620 2.00 32.22 0.56
CA LEU A 620 0.65 32.17 1.11
C LEU A 620 -0.28 33.24 0.50
N GLN A 621 0.17 34.50 0.47
CA GLN A 621 -0.59 35.60 -0.15
C GLN A 621 -0.84 35.39 -1.65
N ARG A 622 0.12 34.80 -2.37
CA ARG A 622 -0.01 34.54 -3.80
C ARG A 622 -0.92 33.34 -4.08
N LEU A 623 -0.95 32.33 -3.22
CA LEU A 623 -1.89 31.21 -3.32
C LEU A 623 -3.34 31.67 -3.21
N GLN A 624 -3.65 32.60 -2.30
CA GLN A 624 -5.00 33.17 -2.16
C GLN A 624 -5.51 33.85 -3.45
N ASN A 625 -4.61 34.25 -4.34
CA ASN A 625 -4.91 34.93 -5.60
C ASN A 625 -4.47 34.11 -6.82
N VAL A 626 -4.24 32.80 -6.65
CA VAL A 626 -3.80 31.95 -7.75
C VAL A 626 -4.91 31.84 -8.80
N ASN A 627 -4.51 31.95 -10.06
CA ASN A 627 -5.37 31.67 -11.20
C ASN A 627 -4.57 30.89 -12.24
N LEU A 628 -5.00 29.65 -12.48
CA LEU A 628 -4.44 28.75 -13.47
C LEU A 628 -5.52 28.33 -14.46
N VAL A 629 -5.19 28.46 -15.75
CA VAL A 629 -6.07 28.03 -16.84
C VAL A 629 -5.98 26.50 -17.03
N PRO A 630 -6.96 25.88 -17.71
CA PRO A 630 -6.95 24.44 -18.01
C PRO A 630 -5.66 23.87 -18.61
N SER A 631 -4.93 24.66 -19.39
CA SER A 631 -3.65 24.24 -19.99
C SER A 631 -2.48 24.16 -19.01
N ASP A 632 -2.59 24.83 -17.87
CA ASP A 632 -1.56 24.86 -16.82
C ASP A 632 -1.82 23.80 -15.74
N THR A 633 -2.91 23.05 -15.86
CA THR A 633 -3.44 22.09 -14.87
C THR A 633 -3.73 20.74 -15.53
N SER A 634 -4.36 19.83 -14.82
CA SER A 634 -4.83 18.54 -15.33
C SER A 634 -6.09 18.65 -16.21
N GLY A 635 -6.38 19.83 -16.75
CA GLY A 635 -7.50 20.09 -17.66
C GLY A 635 -8.62 20.98 -17.13
N PHE A 636 -8.57 21.41 -15.86
CA PHE A 636 -9.62 22.24 -15.26
C PHE A 636 -8.99 23.48 -14.62
N SER A 637 -9.63 24.64 -14.77
CA SER A 637 -9.16 25.86 -14.11
C SER A 637 -9.02 25.67 -12.60
N LEU A 638 -8.05 26.38 -12.02
CA LEU A 638 -7.79 26.35 -10.58
C LEU A 638 -7.68 27.77 -10.04
N GLU A 639 -8.63 28.10 -9.19
CA GLU A 639 -8.70 29.28 -8.34
C GLU A 639 -9.17 28.82 -6.95
N PHE A 640 -8.65 29.46 -5.90
CA PHE A 640 -9.09 29.17 -4.54
C PHE A 640 -10.08 30.23 -4.05
N THR A 641 -11.12 29.78 -3.36
CA THR A 641 -11.99 30.65 -2.56
C THR A 641 -11.21 31.18 -1.34
N PRO A 642 -11.73 32.19 -0.62
CA PRO A 642 -11.12 32.63 0.65
C PRO A 642 -10.96 31.52 1.70
N LYS A 643 -11.76 30.46 1.63
CA LYS A 643 -11.67 29.28 2.50
C LYS A 643 -10.64 28.24 2.05
N GLY A 644 -9.96 28.48 0.92
CA GLY A 644 -9.01 27.53 0.33
C GLY A 644 -9.64 26.43 -0.53
N GLU A 645 -10.96 26.47 -0.73
CA GLU A 645 -11.67 25.55 -1.62
C GLU A 645 -11.39 25.84 -3.09
N ARG A 646 -11.39 24.81 -3.94
CA ARG A 646 -11.42 25.02 -5.40
C ARG A 646 -12.76 25.66 -5.82
N ASN A 647 -12.71 26.87 -6.38
CA ASN A 647 -13.88 27.73 -6.62
C ASN A 647 -14.89 27.16 -7.64
N ASP A 648 -14.43 26.55 -8.73
CA ASP A 648 -15.27 25.92 -9.78
C ASP A 648 -15.04 24.41 -9.82
N SER A 649 -15.25 23.77 -8.67
CA SER A 649 -15.10 22.33 -8.52
C SER A 649 -16.12 21.57 -9.36
N LYS A 650 -15.65 20.66 -10.23
CA LYS A 650 -16.50 19.84 -11.11
C LYS A 650 -16.24 18.35 -10.91
N PRO A 651 -16.70 17.76 -9.79
CA PRO A 651 -16.64 16.31 -9.61
C PRO A 651 -17.31 15.56 -10.76
N VAL A 652 -16.75 14.43 -11.13
CA VAL A 652 -17.22 13.58 -12.21
C VAL A 652 -17.71 12.25 -11.66
N LEU A 653 -18.68 11.65 -12.36
CA LEU A 653 -19.18 10.33 -12.03
C LEU A 653 -18.52 9.31 -12.94
N VAL A 654 -18.08 8.21 -12.35
CA VAL A 654 -17.50 7.08 -13.07
C VAL A 654 -18.22 5.80 -12.65
N GLU A 655 -18.47 4.92 -13.60
CA GLU A 655 -19.15 3.64 -13.38
C GLU A 655 -18.25 2.49 -13.81
N VAL A 656 -18.28 1.38 -13.07
CA VAL A 656 -17.61 0.15 -13.47
C VAL A 656 -18.47 -0.56 -14.53
N ILE A 657 -17.97 -0.59 -15.76
CA ILE A 657 -18.61 -1.23 -16.91
C ILE A 657 -17.63 -2.20 -17.56
N LYS A 658 -18.00 -3.48 -17.61
CA LYS A 658 -17.20 -4.62 -18.07
C LYS A 658 -15.83 -4.66 -17.38
N GLY A 659 -15.84 -4.47 -16.07
CA GLY A 659 -14.62 -4.43 -15.24
C GLY A 659 -13.69 -3.24 -15.54
N LYS A 660 -14.21 -2.17 -16.15
CA LYS A 660 -13.43 -0.95 -16.43
C LYS A 660 -14.21 0.28 -16.00
N LEU A 661 -13.51 1.27 -15.45
CA LEU A 661 -14.14 2.56 -15.21
C LEU A 661 -14.47 3.28 -16.51
N LYS A 662 -15.68 3.82 -16.54
CA LYS A 662 -16.20 4.64 -17.63
C LYS A 662 -16.80 5.91 -17.09
N PHE A 663 -16.61 6.99 -17.85
CA PHE A 663 -17.22 8.28 -17.54
C PHE A 663 -18.74 8.20 -17.76
N VAL A 664 -19.51 8.68 -16.79
CA VAL A 664 -20.97 8.81 -16.90
C VAL A 664 -21.28 10.22 -17.42
N SER A 665 -21.68 10.33 -18.69
CA SER A 665 -21.90 11.65 -19.31
C SER A 665 -23.14 12.36 -18.75
N GLU A 666 -23.24 13.67 -18.94
CA GLU A 666 -24.42 14.43 -18.50
C GLU A 666 -25.70 13.98 -19.24
N GLN A 667 -25.59 13.53 -20.49
CA GLN A 667 -26.71 12.95 -21.24
C GLN A 667 -27.15 11.60 -20.66
N ASP A 668 -26.22 10.79 -20.15
CA ASP A 668 -26.54 9.54 -19.44
C ASP A 668 -27.13 9.80 -18.05
N GLN A 669 -26.87 10.98 -17.46
CA GLN A 669 -27.44 11.42 -16.18
C GLN A 669 -28.91 11.89 -16.32
N GLU A 670 -29.30 12.39 -17.50
CA GLU A 670 -30.67 12.85 -17.83
C GLU A 670 -31.48 11.80 -18.62
N GLY A 671 -30.82 10.84 -19.28
CA GLY A 671 -31.41 9.92 -20.26
C GLY A 671 -32.27 8.77 -19.73
N ILE A 672 -32.49 8.65 -18.42
CA ILE A 672 -33.32 7.56 -17.86
C ILE A 672 -34.84 7.89 -17.95
N GLU A 673 -35.23 9.14 -18.22
CA GLU A 673 -36.64 9.52 -18.43
C GLU A 673 -37.17 9.26 -19.85
N LYS A 674 -36.34 8.84 -20.81
CA LYS A 674 -36.76 8.66 -22.21
C LYS A 674 -36.24 7.36 -22.83
N SER A 675 -36.76 6.24 -22.38
CA SER A 675 -36.98 5.10 -23.28
C SER A 675 -38.36 4.50 -22.96
N PRO A 676 -39.22 4.27 -23.97
CA PRO A 676 -40.63 3.87 -23.77
C PRO A 676 -40.81 2.58 -22.98
#